data_AF-A0A1E8EVH5-F1
#
_entry.id   AF-A0A1E8EVH5-F1
#
_cell.length_a   1.000
_cell.length_b   1.000
_cell.length_c   1.000
_cell.angle_alpha   90.00
_cell.angle_beta   90.00
_cell.angle_gamma   90.00
#
_symmetry.space_group_name_H-M   'P 1'
#
loop_
_entity.id
_entity.type
_entity.pdbx_description
1 polymer ?
#
loop_
_entity_poly.entity_id
_entity_poly.type
_entity_poly.pdbx_seq_one_letter_code
_entity_poly.pdbx_strand_id
1 'polypeptide(L)'
;MPLSKKLQAPILLTQNVGPLEEDIKYTIEKLQAKSVIIIGGKGVISEEIEKNLKTKYKVERICGTVDTTRMGTNAAVAYEVLKDSYVNTAILVNGQDGYADALTVSSIAASKGYPVLFTKSKELPNSINNIIEKYNLKILAVGGKAVLSDEILDLVRGERIAFGKDRFETNLSLLNWWKARDFSNIYVAAGGRGDKEFADGLVAASAAAKNYAPLLLSGLGANEYHIQGTLKYIEDNISRKSIISIVGGEASVSKSIEESIKNIVYKINNPDLQEIKEVEAVTKLVDFKEYGILRVKVKINGIEVSIEDLNKYGYSAEFQSDKSVFYDESISKNGELSKSNLMQIYNKDKNKIEDFSYKVVITKNKSIVAESSITEVNIIDGEFTAIDIKGYCLKLVDKSGEPEIKSGKVLVGEVLKLNNVICDTVNGRINANVTDYVTLESSNSFVISIEGKNIKALCPGEAIITIKSGVAEKKFTLTVLDNNEENKRKIFKVEPEIHSIKLAKGGSKTFKLKFKDQYGEDFLAAENGIYKDFYIKDFIQDNRDNSLANIEVINKEYDTYVKIQSTDTIDGSGDLYIYNSNGAVIYSIFIEVSEKILFHHIKLESEKYENALILDINPESARDNNQEEIKLKLNEYAEDNSFIGTCEGTEKELKTKDGAHIFNLKVNTQGKTIPYILNLKEGVISIKLNRQYISNIEECEIVVEIIEKGVIRDFKTITIKDSSPKIIESNLKNGVEGNSATIPIHSIIDCENIIIDKLSGDGNVKISKEGIIYIETNIGHDYYNYNPEEDIYLGRLVAFKKEGNIEFVNISQGNFNFKPENGEINGIVTIGVLRCHESTPFKRCFLKIVVTS
;
A
#
# COMPACT_ATOMS: atom_id res chain seq x y z
N MET A 1 -16.69 -0.95 -47.19
CA MET A 1 -16.25 -2.05 -46.30
C MET A 1 -15.69 -3.26 -47.03
N PRO A 2 -16.39 -3.90 -47.99
CA PRO A 2 -15.90 -5.14 -48.59
C PRO A 2 -14.49 -5.06 -49.19
N LEU A 3 -14.17 -3.93 -49.84
CA LEU A 3 -12.83 -3.69 -50.38
C LEU A 3 -11.75 -3.63 -49.29
N SER A 4 -12.01 -2.93 -48.19
CA SER A 4 -11.10 -2.84 -47.05
C SER A 4 -10.84 -4.23 -46.43
N LYS A 5 -11.88 -5.07 -46.29
CA LYS A 5 -11.74 -6.47 -45.85
C LYS A 5 -10.92 -7.30 -46.84
N LYS A 6 -11.19 -7.21 -48.14
CA LYS A 6 -10.45 -7.92 -49.20
C LYS A 6 -8.95 -7.59 -49.16
N LEU A 7 -8.63 -6.32 -48.94
CA LEU A 7 -7.25 -5.83 -48.89
C LEU A 7 -6.62 -5.94 -47.50
N GLN A 8 -7.37 -6.39 -46.49
CA GLN A 8 -6.96 -6.39 -45.08
C GLN A 8 -6.46 -5.02 -44.59
N ALA A 9 -7.04 -3.94 -45.12
CA ALA A 9 -6.63 -2.56 -44.84
C ALA A 9 -7.66 -1.85 -43.95
N PRO A 10 -7.25 -1.07 -42.94
CA PRO A 10 -8.18 -0.26 -42.15
C PRO A 10 -8.68 0.94 -42.97
N ILE A 11 -9.77 1.56 -42.51
CA ILE A 11 -10.31 2.79 -43.08
C ILE A 11 -9.98 3.94 -42.14
N LEU A 12 -9.35 4.96 -42.69
CA LEU A 12 -8.99 6.20 -42.01
C LEU A 12 -9.80 7.34 -42.64
N LEU A 13 -10.22 8.29 -41.82
CA LEU A 13 -10.99 9.45 -42.25
C LEU A 13 -10.08 10.67 -42.27
N THR A 14 -10.22 11.52 -43.28
CA THR A 14 -9.46 12.77 -43.44
C THR A 14 -10.39 13.85 -43.98
N GLN A 15 -10.05 15.11 -43.72
CA GLN A 15 -10.73 16.26 -44.29
C GLN A 15 -10.48 16.36 -45.80
N ASN A 16 -11.31 17.14 -46.49
CA ASN A 16 -11.27 17.24 -47.95
C ASN A 16 -10.08 18.03 -48.49
N VAL A 17 -9.58 19.02 -47.72
CA VAL A 17 -8.50 19.93 -48.10
C VAL A 17 -7.56 20.18 -46.91
N GLY A 18 -6.34 20.62 -47.21
CA GLY A 18 -5.30 20.90 -46.21
C GLY A 18 -4.27 19.78 -46.08
N PRO A 19 -3.30 19.94 -45.16
CA PRO A 19 -2.32 18.90 -44.88
C PRO A 19 -3.00 17.69 -44.23
N LEU A 20 -2.49 16.49 -44.51
CA LEU A 20 -2.94 15.28 -43.83
C LEU A 20 -2.75 15.44 -42.31
N GLU A 21 -3.79 15.12 -41.54
CA GLU A 21 -3.80 15.30 -40.09
C GLU A 21 -2.72 14.42 -39.42
N GLU A 22 -2.09 14.94 -38.36
CA GLU A 22 -0.97 14.25 -37.69
C GLU A 22 -1.37 12.87 -37.13
N ASP A 23 -2.57 12.73 -36.58
CA ASP A 23 -3.07 11.44 -36.09
C ASP A 23 -3.20 10.40 -37.21
N ILE A 24 -3.53 10.84 -38.43
CA ILE A 24 -3.64 9.98 -39.60
C ILE A 24 -2.24 9.60 -40.09
N LYS A 25 -1.29 10.55 -40.14
CA LYS A 25 0.11 10.26 -40.45
C LYS A 25 0.69 9.24 -39.47
N TYR A 26 0.55 9.51 -38.18
CA TYR A 26 0.99 8.63 -37.10
C TYR A 26 0.37 7.24 -37.23
N THR A 27 -0.93 7.15 -37.53
CA THR A 27 -1.61 5.85 -37.70
C THR A 27 -1.10 5.09 -38.91
N ILE A 28 -0.90 5.76 -40.06
CA ILE A 28 -0.35 5.13 -41.27
C ILE A 28 1.08 4.59 -41.01
N GLU A 29 1.90 5.35 -40.30
CA GLU A 29 3.26 4.96 -39.92
C GLU A 29 3.28 3.81 -38.93
N LYS A 30 2.43 3.87 -37.88
CA LYS A 30 2.26 2.80 -36.90
C LYS A 30 1.80 1.49 -37.54
N LEU A 31 0.94 1.56 -38.55
CA LEU A 31 0.50 0.42 -39.34
C LEU A 31 1.56 -0.09 -40.33
N GLN A 32 2.66 0.63 -40.50
CA GLN A 32 3.72 0.36 -41.48
C GLN A 32 3.16 0.18 -42.91
N ALA A 33 2.18 1.00 -43.27
CA ALA A 33 1.49 0.87 -44.54
C ALA A 33 2.45 1.15 -45.73
N LYS A 34 2.39 0.29 -46.76
CA LYS A 34 3.16 0.45 -48.00
C LYS A 34 2.36 1.11 -49.12
N SER A 35 1.04 1.00 -49.04
CA SER A 35 0.10 1.50 -50.04
C SER A 35 -1.08 2.20 -49.38
N VAL A 36 -1.56 3.26 -50.01
CA VAL A 36 -2.73 4.02 -49.57
C VAL A 36 -3.73 4.07 -50.73
N ILE A 37 -5.00 3.75 -50.44
CA ILE A 37 -6.08 3.80 -51.42
C ILE A 37 -7.01 4.94 -51.03
N ILE A 38 -7.16 5.90 -51.93
CA ILE A 38 -8.07 7.03 -51.79
C ILE A 38 -9.40 6.66 -52.46
N ILE A 39 -10.50 6.73 -51.70
CA ILE A 39 -11.84 6.48 -52.22
C ILE A 39 -12.53 7.83 -52.46
N GLY A 40 -12.98 8.06 -53.69
CA GLY A 40 -13.69 9.26 -54.09
C GLY A 40 -12.88 10.23 -54.95
N GLY A 41 -13.60 11.11 -55.63
CA GLY A 41 -13.02 12.09 -56.54
C GLY A 41 -12.24 13.21 -55.84
N LYS A 42 -11.61 14.06 -56.63
CA LYS A 42 -10.76 15.18 -56.16
C LYS A 42 -11.51 16.22 -55.32
N GLY A 43 -12.84 16.32 -55.47
CA GLY A 43 -13.68 17.18 -54.64
C GLY A 43 -13.97 16.62 -53.23
N VAL A 44 -13.69 15.33 -52.99
CA VAL A 44 -13.87 14.68 -51.68
C VAL A 44 -12.55 14.59 -50.94
N ILE A 45 -11.47 14.20 -51.63
CA ILE A 45 -10.10 14.23 -51.12
C ILE A 45 -9.23 14.90 -52.19
N SER A 46 -8.64 16.05 -51.86
CA SER A 46 -7.93 16.90 -52.80
C SER A 46 -6.75 16.20 -53.49
N GLU A 47 -6.32 16.76 -54.63
CA GLU A 47 -5.08 16.32 -55.27
C GLU A 47 -3.84 16.59 -54.41
N GLU A 48 -3.89 17.61 -53.55
CA GLU A 48 -2.78 17.99 -52.69
C GLU A 48 -2.49 16.88 -51.66
N ILE A 49 -3.53 16.36 -51.00
CA ILE A 49 -3.42 15.23 -50.07
C ILE A 49 -2.84 14.00 -50.81
N GLU A 50 -3.32 13.72 -52.02
CA GLU A 50 -2.81 12.61 -52.83
C GLU A 50 -1.32 12.79 -53.19
N LYS A 51 -0.90 13.99 -53.60
CA LYS A 51 0.50 14.29 -53.92
C LYS A 51 1.39 14.14 -52.68
N ASN A 52 0.94 14.63 -51.53
CA ASN A 52 1.65 14.50 -50.26
C ASN A 52 1.84 13.03 -49.88
N LEU A 53 0.79 12.20 -49.98
CA LEU A 53 0.89 10.76 -49.71
C LEU A 53 1.83 10.04 -50.69
N LYS A 54 1.85 10.42 -51.98
CA LYS A 54 2.71 9.82 -53.01
C LYS A 54 4.20 10.02 -52.77
N THR A 55 4.59 11.00 -51.96
CA THR A 55 6.01 11.20 -51.60
C THR A 55 6.60 10.01 -50.83
N LYS A 56 5.76 9.26 -50.10
CA LYS A 56 6.19 8.19 -49.19
C LYS A 56 5.52 6.83 -49.45
N TYR A 57 4.34 6.81 -50.09
CA TYR A 57 3.53 5.60 -50.24
C TYR A 57 3.12 5.35 -51.70
N LYS A 58 2.82 4.10 -52.05
CA LYS A 58 2.14 3.78 -53.31
C LYS A 58 0.67 4.19 -53.19
N VAL A 59 0.25 5.24 -53.90
CA VAL A 59 -1.12 5.76 -53.80
C VAL A 59 -1.94 5.45 -55.05
N GLU A 60 -3.12 4.87 -54.84
CA GLU A 60 -4.13 4.63 -55.88
C GLU A 60 -5.43 5.35 -55.51
N ARG A 61 -6.12 5.93 -56.50
CA ARG A 61 -7.43 6.56 -56.30
C ARG A 61 -8.51 5.77 -57.03
N ILE A 62 -9.53 5.36 -56.29
CA ILE A 62 -10.71 4.69 -56.83
C ILE A 62 -11.88 5.68 -56.81
N CYS A 63 -12.35 6.08 -57.99
CA CYS A 63 -13.50 6.94 -58.17
C CYS A 63 -14.20 6.64 -59.50
N GLY A 64 -15.45 7.08 -59.63
CA GLY A 64 -16.14 7.04 -60.91
C GLY A 64 -15.53 8.03 -61.91
N THR A 65 -15.23 7.56 -63.13
CA THR A 65 -14.63 8.37 -64.19
C THR A 65 -15.64 8.88 -65.22
N VAL A 66 -16.67 8.08 -65.52
CA VAL A 66 -17.77 8.44 -66.42
C VAL A 66 -18.94 8.99 -65.61
N ASP A 67 -19.43 8.20 -64.66
CA ASP A 67 -20.38 8.64 -63.63
C ASP A 67 -19.58 9.19 -62.45
N THR A 68 -19.52 10.52 -62.33
CA THR A 68 -18.74 11.20 -61.28
C THR A 68 -19.48 11.32 -59.95
N THR A 69 -20.67 10.72 -59.86
CA THR A 69 -21.45 10.67 -58.62
C THR A 69 -20.97 9.57 -57.68
N ARG A 70 -21.59 9.47 -56.51
CA ARG A 70 -21.35 8.35 -55.59
C ARG A 70 -21.71 6.99 -56.20
N MET A 71 -22.59 6.94 -57.21
CA MET A 71 -22.99 5.69 -57.87
C MET A 71 -21.84 5.15 -58.72
N GLY A 72 -21.18 6.01 -59.50
CA GLY A 72 -20.00 5.61 -60.26
C GLY A 72 -18.81 5.27 -59.36
N THR A 73 -18.63 5.97 -58.24
CA THR A 73 -17.61 5.57 -57.24
C THR A 73 -17.94 4.22 -56.61
N ASN A 74 -19.21 3.96 -56.28
CA ASN A 74 -19.66 2.66 -55.78
C ASN A 74 -19.44 1.54 -56.80
N ALA A 75 -19.75 1.77 -58.09
CA ALA A 75 -19.49 0.82 -59.16
C ALA A 75 -17.98 0.52 -59.33
N ALA A 76 -17.13 1.54 -59.23
CA ALA A 76 -15.67 1.37 -59.27
C ALA A 76 -15.15 0.55 -58.08
N VAL A 77 -15.65 0.82 -56.87
CA VAL A 77 -15.31 0.02 -55.67
C VAL A 77 -15.84 -1.40 -55.81
N ALA A 78 -17.04 -1.60 -56.34
CA ALA A 78 -17.62 -2.93 -56.55
C ALA A 78 -16.81 -3.74 -57.57
N TYR A 79 -16.34 -3.12 -58.65
CA TYR A 79 -15.41 -3.73 -59.59
C TYR A 79 -14.14 -4.21 -58.89
N GLU A 80 -13.56 -3.39 -58.02
CA GLU A 80 -12.35 -3.72 -57.26
C GLU A 80 -12.57 -4.86 -56.25
N VAL A 81 -13.77 -4.97 -55.68
CA VAL A 81 -14.17 -6.10 -54.83
C VAL A 81 -14.29 -7.39 -55.65
N LEU A 82 -14.92 -7.31 -56.83
CA LEU A 82 -15.25 -8.46 -57.68
C LEU A 82 -14.10 -8.94 -58.56
N LYS A 83 -13.18 -8.06 -58.97
CA LYS A 83 -12.04 -8.45 -59.81
C LYS A 83 -11.25 -9.54 -59.09
N ASP A 84 -10.92 -10.62 -59.78
CA ASP A 84 -10.21 -11.77 -59.20
C ASP A 84 -10.95 -12.46 -58.03
N SER A 85 -12.28 -12.31 -57.95
CA SER A 85 -13.15 -12.97 -56.97
C SER A 85 -14.12 -13.94 -57.66
N TYR A 86 -14.43 -15.06 -57.00
CA TYR A 86 -15.47 -16.01 -57.43
C TYR A 86 -16.87 -15.67 -56.86
N VAL A 87 -16.99 -14.55 -56.17
CA VAL A 87 -18.26 -14.08 -55.60
C VAL A 87 -19.19 -13.62 -56.73
N ASN A 88 -20.37 -14.23 -56.80
CA ASN A 88 -21.43 -13.89 -57.76
C ASN A 88 -22.68 -13.31 -57.09
N THR A 89 -22.59 -12.84 -55.84
CA THR A 89 -23.72 -12.28 -55.09
C THR A 89 -23.39 -10.88 -54.63
N ALA A 90 -24.34 -9.96 -54.74
CA ALA A 90 -24.21 -8.56 -54.30
C ALA A 90 -25.40 -8.13 -53.45
N ILE A 91 -25.17 -7.13 -52.59
CA ILE A 91 -26.24 -6.53 -51.78
C ILE A 91 -26.58 -5.15 -52.34
N LEU A 92 -27.81 -4.98 -52.81
CA LEU A 92 -28.35 -3.74 -53.36
C LEU A 92 -29.07 -2.93 -52.28
N VAL A 93 -28.72 -1.65 -52.18
CA VAL A 93 -29.31 -0.68 -51.25
C VAL A 93 -29.53 0.67 -51.95
N ASN A 94 -30.39 1.52 -51.40
CA ASN A 94 -30.49 2.90 -51.87
C ASN A 94 -29.27 3.70 -51.35
N GLY A 95 -28.35 4.06 -52.24
CA GLY A 95 -27.16 4.82 -51.89
C GLY A 95 -27.33 6.34 -51.95
N GLN A 96 -28.47 6.83 -52.46
CA GLN A 96 -28.77 8.26 -52.56
C GLN A 96 -29.33 8.79 -51.24
N ASP A 97 -30.36 8.13 -50.74
CA ASP A 97 -31.15 8.56 -49.57
C ASP A 97 -31.19 7.48 -48.46
N GLY A 98 -30.59 6.30 -48.68
CA GLY A 98 -30.60 5.14 -47.78
C GLY A 98 -29.24 4.81 -47.15
N TYR A 99 -28.44 5.83 -46.78
CA TYR A 99 -27.10 5.62 -46.19
C TYR A 99 -27.08 4.66 -44.99
N ALA A 100 -28.14 4.67 -44.19
CA ALA A 100 -28.23 3.82 -43.01
C ALA A 100 -28.45 2.34 -43.36
N ASP A 101 -29.14 2.04 -44.46
CA ASP A 101 -29.28 0.67 -44.98
C ASP A 101 -27.94 0.18 -45.56
N ALA A 102 -27.20 1.06 -46.25
CA ALA A 102 -25.84 0.79 -46.72
C ALA A 102 -24.87 0.50 -45.56
N LEU A 103 -24.97 1.24 -44.46
CA LEU A 103 -24.19 0.98 -43.26
C LEU A 103 -24.56 -0.37 -42.63
N THR A 104 -25.86 -0.64 -42.51
CA THR A 104 -26.40 -1.88 -41.94
C THR A 104 -25.89 -3.14 -42.65
N VAL A 105 -25.82 -3.12 -43.98
CA VAL A 105 -25.35 -4.29 -44.77
C VAL A 105 -23.82 -4.43 -44.77
N SER A 106 -23.08 -3.41 -44.35
CA SER A 106 -21.65 -3.31 -44.62
C SER A 106 -20.82 -4.40 -43.96
N SER A 107 -21.14 -4.79 -42.72
CA SER A 107 -20.41 -5.85 -42.01
C SER A 107 -20.65 -7.22 -42.64
N ILE A 108 -21.90 -7.51 -43.03
CA ILE A 108 -22.31 -8.77 -43.66
C ILE A 108 -21.72 -8.90 -45.06
N ALA A 109 -21.85 -7.84 -45.86
CA ALA A 109 -21.33 -7.79 -47.21
C ALA A 109 -19.82 -8.01 -47.20
N ALA A 110 -19.09 -7.30 -46.33
CA ALA A 110 -17.65 -7.46 -46.21
C ALA A 110 -17.25 -8.85 -45.69
N SER A 111 -17.98 -9.39 -44.70
CA SER A 111 -17.75 -10.74 -44.17
C SER A 111 -17.90 -11.84 -45.22
N LYS A 112 -18.84 -11.67 -46.18
CA LYS A 112 -19.08 -12.61 -47.27
C LYS A 112 -18.32 -12.28 -48.56
N GLY A 113 -17.58 -11.17 -48.59
CA GLY A 113 -16.93 -10.66 -49.81
C GLY A 113 -17.90 -10.13 -50.87
N TYR A 114 -19.17 -9.90 -50.51
CA TYR A 114 -20.18 -9.37 -51.43
C TYR A 114 -19.97 -7.87 -51.63
N PRO A 115 -19.98 -7.35 -52.86
CA PRO A 115 -20.04 -5.91 -53.08
C PRO A 115 -21.40 -5.38 -52.59
N VAL A 116 -21.36 -4.16 -52.03
CA VAL A 116 -22.58 -3.38 -51.77
C VAL A 116 -22.78 -2.47 -52.96
N LEU A 117 -23.91 -2.60 -53.65
CA LEU A 117 -24.26 -1.82 -54.83
C LEU A 117 -25.28 -0.74 -54.47
N PHE A 118 -25.08 0.46 -55.01
CA PHE A 118 -25.96 1.60 -54.77
C PHE A 118 -26.92 1.82 -55.92
N THR A 119 -28.19 2.03 -55.60
CA THR A 119 -29.20 2.51 -56.54
C THR A 119 -29.91 3.75 -56.02
N LYS A 120 -30.79 4.33 -56.82
CA LYS A 120 -31.78 5.33 -56.38
C LYS A 120 -33.13 4.63 -56.16
N SER A 121 -34.08 5.32 -55.53
CA SER A 121 -35.39 4.71 -55.17
C SER A 121 -36.15 4.11 -56.36
N LYS A 122 -36.08 4.76 -57.53
CA LYS A 122 -36.82 4.39 -58.75
C LYS A 122 -35.97 4.35 -60.02
N GLU A 123 -34.64 4.41 -59.90
CA GLU A 123 -33.74 4.45 -61.04
C GLU A 123 -32.49 3.63 -60.74
N LEU A 124 -32.20 2.65 -61.60
CA LEU A 124 -30.96 1.86 -61.56
C LEU A 124 -29.90 2.56 -62.41
N PRO A 125 -28.81 3.07 -61.84
CA PRO A 125 -27.76 3.71 -62.63
C PRO A 125 -27.11 2.71 -63.59
N ASN A 126 -26.87 3.13 -64.83
CA ASN A 126 -26.18 2.31 -65.85
C ASN A 126 -24.82 1.80 -65.38
N SER A 127 -24.08 2.60 -64.61
CA SER A 127 -22.79 2.23 -64.00
C SER A 127 -22.90 0.99 -63.11
N ILE A 128 -24.04 0.81 -62.45
CA ILE A 128 -24.31 -0.30 -61.53
C ILE A 128 -24.88 -1.50 -62.31
N ASN A 129 -25.81 -1.27 -63.25
CA ASN A 129 -26.33 -2.32 -64.13
C ASN A 129 -25.20 -3.04 -64.89
N ASN A 130 -24.23 -2.29 -65.41
CA ASN A 130 -23.07 -2.85 -66.09
C ASN A 130 -22.23 -3.78 -65.19
N ILE A 131 -22.12 -3.48 -63.88
CA ILE A 131 -21.44 -4.36 -62.92
C ILE A 131 -22.24 -5.64 -62.70
N ILE A 132 -23.56 -5.53 -62.56
CA ILE A 132 -24.47 -6.67 -62.38
C ILE A 132 -24.38 -7.62 -63.56
N GLU A 133 -24.47 -7.12 -64.79
CA GLU A 133 -24.41 -7.92 -66.00
C GLU A 133 -23.02 -8.53 -66.23
N LYS A 134 -21.95 -7.72 -66.08
CA LYS A 134 -20.57 -8.18 -66.31
C LYS A 134 -20.16 -9.37 -65.44
N TYR A 135 -20.61 -9.39 -64.19
CA TYR A 135 -20.26 -10.44 -63.23
C TYR A 135 -21.42 -11.43 -62.97
N ASN A 136 -22.53 -11.31 -63.71
CA ASN A 136 -23.73 -12.14 -63.56
C ASN A 136 -24.18 -12.28 -62.10
N LEU A 137 -24.38 -11.14 -61.43
CA LEU A 137 -24.58 -11.08 -59.99
C LEU A 137 -26.02 -11.46 -59.58
N LYS A 138 -26.15 -12.39 -58.62
CA LYS A 138 -27.37 -12.57 -57.83
C LYS A 138 -27.53 -11.38 -56.88
N ILE A 139 -28.69 -10.72 -56.91
CA ILE A 139 -28.94 -9.53 -56.11
C ILE A 139 -29.78 -9.86 -54.87
N LEU A 140 -29.25 -9.51 -53.70
CA LEU A 140 -29.99 -9.44 -52.44
C LEU A 140 -30.27 -7.98 -52.12
N ALA A 141 -31.48 -7.63 -51.71
CA ALA A 141 -31.89 -6.26 -51.50
C ALA A 141 -32.22 -5.98 -50.03
N VAL A 142 -31.75 -4.83 -49.53
CA VAL A 142 -32.02 -4.35 -48.17
C VAL A 142 -32.57 -2.93 -48.22
N GLY A 143 -33.66 -2.71 -47.48
CA GLY A 143 -34.42 -1.47 -47.46
C GLY A 143 -35.88 -1.70 -47.84
N GLY A 144 -36.78 -0.83 -47.41
CA GLY A 144 -38.22 -0.92 -47.71
C GLY A 144 -38.59 -0.46 -49.13
N LYS A 145 -39.82 -0.74 -49.57
CA LYS A 145 -40.33 -0.37 -50.91
C LYS A 145 -40.24 1.14 -51.22
N ALA A 146 -40.36 1.99 -50.19
CA ALA A 146 -40.30 3.44 -50.34
C ALA A 146 -38.91 3.95 -50.77
N VAL A 147 -37.84 3.29 -50.29
CA VAL A 147 -36.46 3.66 -50.60
C VAL A 147 -35.85 2.78 -51.68
N LEU A 148 -36.37 1.58 -51.91
CA LEU A 148 -35.94 0.66 -52.97
C LEU A 148 -37.18 -0.03 -53.55
N SER A 149 -37.70 0.50 -54.65
CA SER A 149 -38.93 0.02 -55.29
C SER A 149 -38.84 -1.42 -55.82
N ASP A 150 -39.97 -2.11 -55.90
CA ASP A 150 -40.03 -3.47 -56.45
C ASP A 150 -39.70 -3.48 -57.95
N GLU A 151 -40.02 -2.40 -58.69
CA GLU A 151 -39.65 -2.24 -60.12
C GLU A 151 -38.14 -2.40 -60.34
N ILE A 152 -37.32 -1.82 -59.45
CA ILE A 152 -35.85 -1.95 -59.51
C ILE A 152 -35.41 -3.38 -59.18
N LEU A 153 -36.08 -4.05 -58.24
CA LEU A 153 -35.77 -5.45 -57.91
C LEU A 153 -36.11 -6.38 -59.06
N ASP A 154 -37.25 -6.19 -59.71
CA ASP A 154 -37.68 -6.99 -60.84
C ASP A 154 -36.71 -6.84 -62.03
N LEU A 155 -36.24 -5.62 -62.29
CA LEU A 155 -35.23 -5.33 -63.33
C LEU A 155 -33.94 -6.14 -63.15
N VAL A 156 -33.49 -6.33 -61.91
CA VAL A 156 -32.25 -7.07 -61.59
C VAL A 156 -32.50 -8.49 -61.08
N ARG A 157 -33.75 -8.96 -61.12
CA ARG A 157 -34.19 -10.25 -60.55
C ARG A 157 -33.73 -10.43 -59.09
N GLY A 158 -33.82 -9.36 -58.31
CA GLY A 158 -33.33 -9.28 -56.93
C GLY A 158 -34.32 -9.80 -55.89
N GLU A 159 -33.78 -10.27 -54.77
CA GLU A 159 -34.55 -10.82 -53.65
C GLU A 159 -34.44 -9.88 -52.44
N ARG A 160 -35.56 -9.34 -51.94
CA ARG A 160 -35.56 -8.50 -50.72
C ARG A 160 -35.43 -9.38 -49.47
N ILE A 161 -34.31 -9.24 -48.76
CA ILE A 161 -33.98 -10.08 -47.60
C ILE A 161 -34.23 -9.40 -46.25
N ALA A 162 -34.25 -8.06 -46.20
CA ALA A 162 -34.47 -7.31 -44.98
C ALA A 162 -35.02 -5.91 -45.25
N PHE A 163 -35.90 -5.44 -44.37
CA PHE A 163 -36.42 -4.08 -44.33
C PHE A 163 -37.02 -3.80 -42.94
N GLY A 164 -37.20 -2.53 -42.63
CA GLY A 164 -37.86 -2.02 -41.42
C GLY A 164 -38.46 -0.64 -41.67
N LYS A 165 -39.17 -0.10 -40.68
CA LYS A 165 -39.73 1.26 -40.77
C LYS A 165 -38.65 2.33 -40.76
N ASP A 166 -37.51 2.02 -40.13
CA ASP A 166 -36.34 2.87 -40.09
C ASP A 166 -35.04 2.03 -40.08
N ARG A 167 -33.91 2.73 -39.95
CA ARG A 167 -32.57 2.15 -39.96
C ARG A 167 -32.30 1.14 -38.83
N PHE A 168 -32.92 1.32 -37.67
CA PHE A 168 -32.71 0.45 -36.51
C PHE A 168 -33.48 -0.85 -36.70
N GLU A 169 -34.73 -0.75 -37.17
CA GLU A 169 -35.52 -1.93 -37.53
C GLU A 169 -34.92 -2.69 -38.71
N THR A 170 -34.46 -2.00 -39.77
CA THR A 170 -33.77 -2.66 -40.89
C THR A 170 -32.50 -3.38 -40.43
N ASN A 171 -31.73 -2.77 -39.50
CA ASN A 171 -30.55 -3.39 -38.90
C ASN A 171 -30.88 -4.69 -38.17
N LEU A 172 -31.84 -4.67 -37.24
CA LEU A 172 -32.25 -5.88 -36.53
C LEU A 172 -32.87 -6.93 -37.46
N SER A 173 -33.68 -6.51 -38.44
CA SER A 173 -34.28 -7.38 -39.46
C SER A 173 -33.22 -8.13 -40.27
N LEU A 174 -32.19 -7.42 -40.74
CA LEU A 174 -31.10 -8.02 -41.49
C LEU A 174 -30.23 -8.95 -40.61
N LEU A 175 -29.92 -8.53 -39.39
CA LEU A 175 -29.16 -9.34 -38.44
C LEU A 175 -29.90 -10.65 -38.09
N ASN A 176 -31.23 -10.60 -38.00
CA ASN A 176 -32.07 -11.79 -37.78
C ASN A 176 -32.09 -12.73 -38.99
N TRP A 177 -32.02 -12.19 -40.22
CA TRP A 177 -31.87 -12.99 -41.44
C TRP A 177 -30.48 -13.65 -41.53
N TRP A 178 -29.41 -12.96 -41.10
CA TRP A 178 -28.03 -13.45 -41.19
C TRP A 178 -27.67 -14.43 -40.07
N LYS A 179 -28.14 -15.68 -40.16
CA LYS A 179 -27.93 -16.69 -39.11
C LYS A 179 -26.46 -17.09 -38.86
N ALA A 180 -25.64 -17.18 -39.90
CA ALA A 180 -24.24 -17.63 -39.79
C ALA A 180 -23.29 -16.45 -39.49
N ARG A 181 -23.08 -16.11 -38.22
CA ARG A 181 -22.21 -15.03 -37.72
C ARG A 181 -21.56 -15.42 -36.39
N ASP A 182 -20.45 -14.77 -36.04
CA ASP A 182 -19.74 -15.00 -34.78
C ASP A 182 -20.14 -13.95 -33.73
N PHE A 183 -20.56 -14.42 -32.56
CA PHE A 183 -20.93 -13.58 -31.40
C PHE A 183 -19.80 -13.42 -30.38
N SER A 184 -18.61 -13.94 -30.67
CA SER A 184 -17.42 -13.70 -29.85
C SER A 184 -17.07 -12.21 -29.81
N ASN A 185 -17.41 -11.46 -30.86
CA ASN A 185 -17.35 -10.00 -30.88
C ASN A 185 -18.72 -9.44 -31.29
N ILE A 186 -19.14 -8.33 -30.69
CA ILE A 186 -20.33 -7.58 -31.08
C ILE A 186 -19.97 -6.11 -31.06
N TYR A 187 -20.40 -5.38 -32.09
CA TYR A 187 -20.16 -3.94 -32.18
C TYR A 187 -21.47 -3.18 -32.03
N VAL A 188 -21.45 -2.11 -31.25
CA VAL A 188 -22.58 -1.19 -31.09
C VAL A 188 -22.11 0.20 -31.46
N ALA A 189 -22.82 0.86 -32.37
CA ALA A 189 -22.51 2.23 -32.79
C ALA A 189 -23.77 3.05 -32.97
N ALA A 190 -23.61 4.38 -33.07
CA ALA A 190 -24.70 5.29 -33.35
C ALA A 190 -25.38 4.99 -34.70
N GLY A 191 -26.71 4.97 -34.73
CA GLY A 191 -27.48 4.90 -35.96
C GLY A 191 -27.65 6.25 -36.67
N GLY A 192 -27.44 7.37 -35.98
CA GLY A 192 -27.60 8.73 -36.49
C GLY A 192 -29.07 9.16 -36.65
N ARG A 193 -29.32 10.48 -36.62
CA ARG A 193 -30.61 11.12 -36.90
C ARG A 193 -30.76 11.45 -38.38
N GLY A 194 -29.66 11.84 -39.03
CA GLY A 194 -29.62 12.31 -40.42
C GLY A 194 -28.68 11.52 -41.31
N ASP A 195 -28.09 12.22 -42.30
CA ASP A 195 -27.19 11.69 -43.33
C ASP A 195 -25.68 11.88 -43.01
N LYS A 196 -25.34 12.60 -41.93
CA LYS A 196 -23.95 13.01 -41.59
C LYS A 196 -23.36 12.38 -40.32
N GLU A 197 -24.09 11.49 -39.65
CA GLU A 197 -23.78 11.05 -38.28
C GLU A 197 -23.40 9.55 -38.22
N PHE A 198 -22.63 9.07 -39.20
CA PHE A 198 -22.34 7.63 -39.37
C PHE A 198 -20.85 7.26 -39.29
N ALA A 199 -19.97 8.21 -38.96
CA ALA A 199 -18.53 7.96 -38.96
C ALA A 199 -18.15 6.79 -38.04
N ASP A 200 -18.67 6.78 -36.81
CA ASP A 200 -18.45 5.71 -35.83
C ASP A 200 -18.94 4.35 -36.33
N GLY A 201 -20.17 4.32 -36.86
CA GLY A 201 -20.74 3.11 -37.45
C GLY A 201 -19.93 2.59 -38.63
N LEU A 202 -19.42 3.47 -39.49
CA LEU A 202 -18.61 3.11 -40.65
C LEU A 202 -17.30 2.43 -40.22
N VAL A 203 -16.61 2.99 -39.23
CA VAL A 203 -15.39 2.39 -38.66
C VAL A 203 -15.72 1.07 -37.96
N ALA A 204 -16.80 1.04 -37.16
CA ALA A 204 -17.27 -0.16 -36.48
C ALA A 204 -17.61 -1.30 -37.45
N ALA A 205 -18.22 -0.99 -38.60
CA ALA A 205 -18.57 -1.97 -39.63
C ALA A 205 -17.33 -2.68 -40.21
N SER A 206 -16.21 -1.97 -40.33
CA SER A 206 -14.93 -2.56 -40.77
C SER A 206 -14.39 -3.54 -39.73
N ALA A 207 -14.38 -3.14 -38.46
CA ALA A 207 -13.96 -4.00 -37.35
C ALA A 207 -14.87 -5.23 -37.20
N ALA A 208 -16.19 -5.04 -37.29
CA ALA A 208 -17.18 -6.11 -37.27
C ALA A 208 -16.95 -7.12 -38.41
N ALA A 209 -16.70 -6.63 -39.63
CA ALA A 209 -16.40 -7.48 -40.78
C ALA A 209 -15.09 -8.28 -40.62
N LYS A 210 -14.07 -7.70 -39.97
CA LYS A 210 -12.83 -8.42 -39.68
C LYS A 210 -13.11 -9.67 -38.84
N ASN A 211 -13.98 -9.54 -37.85
CA ASN A 211 -14.28 -10.57 -36.86
C ASN A 211 -15.53 -11.40 -37.19
N TYR A 212 -16.08 -11.28 -38.40
CA TYR A 212 -17.31 -12.00 -38.80
C TYR A 212 -18.48 -11.74 -37.84
N ALA A 213 -18.52 -10.54 -37.25
CA ALA A 213 -19.35 -10.13 -36.13
C ALA A 213 -20.54 -9.24 -36.54
N PRO A 214 -21.63 -9.21 -35.75
CA PRO A 214 -22.73 -8.27 -35.95
C PRO A 214 -22.34 -6.83 -35.56
N LEU A 215 -22.90 -5.87 -36.31
CA LEU A 215 -22.93 -4.44 -35.96
C LEU A 215 -24.37 -4.04 -35.66
N LEU A 216 -24.64 -3.66 -34.41
CA LEU A 216 -25.91 -3.11 -33.97
C LEU A 216 -25.89 -1.59 -34.00
N LEU A 217 -26.99 -1.02 -34.48
CA LEU A 217 -27.22 0.42 -34.45
C LEU A 217 -28.09 0.77 -33.24
N SER A 218 -27.64 1.73 -32.42
CA SER A 218 -28.38 2.25 -31.27
C SER A 218 -28.00 3.72 -31.02
N GLY A 219 -28.21 4.23 -29.81
CA GLY A 219 -27.72 5.55 -29.39
C GLY A 219 -28.36 6.71 -30.16
N LEU A 220 -27.53 7.60 -30.70
CA LEU A 220 -27.98 8.80 -31.41
C LEU A 220 -28.97 8.44 -32.53
N GLY A 221 -30.20 8.98 -32.43
CA GLY A 221 -31.30 8.72 -33.36
C GLY A 221 -32.20 7.53 -33.01
N ALA A 222 -31.77 6.67 -32.08
CA ALA A 222 -32.58 5.58 -31.55
C ALA A 222 -33.59 6.12 -30.52
N ASN A 223 -34.83 5.64 -30.57
CA ASN A 223 -35.80 5.83 -29.49
C ASN A 223 -35.70 4.65 -28.51
N GLU A 224 -36.49 4.70 -27.43
CA GLU A 224 -36.49 3.64 -26.41
C GLU A 224 -36.80 2.25 -27.00
N TYR A 225 -37.74 2.15 -27.93
CA TYR A 225 -38.09 0.89 -28.58
C TYR A 225 -36.89 0.29 -29.34
N HIS A 226 -36.11 1.11 -30.05
CA HIS A 226 -34.91 0.66 -30.77
C HIS A 226 -33.78 0.24 -29.82
N ILE A 227 -33.60 0.99 -28.73
CA ILE A 227 -32.62 0.68 -27.69
C ILE A 227 -32.94 -0.69 -27.07
N GLN A 228 -34.19 -0.91 -26.67
CA GLN A 228 -34.64 -2.18 -26.10
C GLN A 228 -34.50 -3.33 -27.11
N GLY A 229 -34.80 -3.10 -28.40
CA GLY A 229 -34.56 -4.10 -29.45
C GLY A 229 -33.09 -4.50 -29.58
N THR A 230 -32.18 -3.52 -29.48
CA THR A 230 -30.72 -3.76 -29.48
C THR A 230 -30.27 -4.55 -28.25
N LEU A 231 -30.69 -4.12 -27.07
CA LEU A 231 -30.36 -4.76 -25.79
C LEU A 231 -30.87 -6.20 -25.76
N LYS A 232 -32.12 -6.42 -26.19
CA LYS A 232 -32.70 -7.76 -26.30
C LYS A 232 -31.92 -8.65 -27.27
N TYR A 233 -31.54 -8.12 -28.42
CA TYR A 233 -30.76 -8.90 -29.37
C TYR A 233 -29.38 -9.29 -28.80
N ILE A 234 -28.73 -8.40 -28.05
CA ILE A 234 -27.48 -8.70 -27.33
C ILE A 234 -27.75 -9.83 -26.33
N GLU A 235 -28.73 -9.65 -25.44
CA GLU A 235 -29.10 -10.62 -24.41
C GLU A 235 -29.42 -12.01 -24.96
N ASP A 236 -30.17 -12.09 -26.07
CA ASP A 236 -30.58 -13.35 -26.69
C ASP A 236 -29.43 -14.10 -27.38
N ASN A 237 -28.26 -13.48 -27.62
CA ASN A 237 -27.20 -14.05 -28.46
C ASN A 237 -25.79 -14.10 -27.86
N ILE A 238 -25.50 -13.37 -26.77
CA ILE A 238 -24.14 -13.37 -26.21
C ILE A 238 -23.87 -14.58 -25.30
N SER A 239 -22.60 -14.86 -25.11
CA SER A 239 -22.10 -15.85 -24.14
C SER A 239 -21.05 -15.21 -23.23
N ARG A 240 -20.57 -15.96 -22.23
CA ARG A 240 -19.48 -15.51 -21.34
C ARG A 240 -18.18 -15.15 -22.06
N LYS A 241 -17.99 -15.61 -23.30
CA LYS A 241 -16.80 -15.32 -24.14
C LYS A 241 -16.99 -14.11 -25.06
N SER A 242 -18.18 -13.54 -25.12
CA SER A 242 -18.50 -12.44 -26.01
C SER A 242 -17.90 -11.13 -25.52
N ILE A 243 -17.27 -10.38 -26.43
CA ILE A 243 -16.77 -9.03 -26.20
C ILE A 243 -17.69 -8.05 -26.92
N ILE A 244 -18.24 -7.08 -26.20
CA ILE A 244 -19.08 -6.02 -26.77
C ILE A 244 -18.26 -4.74 -26.85
N SER A 245 -18.09 -4.21 -28.06
CA SER A 245 -17.35 -2.98 -28.34
C SER A 245 -18.34 -1.87 -28.70
N ILE A 246 -18.42 -0.84 -27.85
CA ILE A 246 -19.15 0.39 -28.15
C ILE A 246 -18.20 1.32 -28.92
N VAL A 247 -18.63 1.80 -30.08
CA VAL A 247 -17.83 2.66 -30.96
C VAL A 247 -18.51 4.03 -31.04
N GLY A 248 -17.81 5.04 -30.52
CA GLY A 248 -18.30 6.41 -30.37
C GLY A 248 -18.25 6.88 -28.91
N GLY A 249 -18.24 8.19 -28.68
CA GLY A 249 -18.30 8.77 -27.33
C GLY A 249 -19.71 8.75 -26.73
N GLU A 250 -19.87 9.26 -25.50
CA GLU A 250 -21.17 9.28 -24.79
C GLU A 250 -22.28 10.05 -25.54
N ALA A 251 -21.92 11.00 -26.41
CA ALA A 251 -22.87 11.70 -27.27
C ALA A 251 -23.42 10.81 -28.42
N SER A 252 -22.66 9.80 -28.84
CA SER A 252 -23.03 8.82 -29.87
C SER A 252 -23.83 7.67 -29.25
N VAL A 253 -23.30 7.07 -28.18
CA VAL A 253 -23.94 6.00 -27.42
C VAL A 253 -23.88 6.37 -25.95
N SER A 254 -25.04 6.69 -25.35
CA SER A 254 -25.10 7.22 -24.00
C SER A 254 -24.60 6.24 -22.96
N LYS A 255 -24.10 6.78 -21.84
CA LYS A 255 -23.69 6.00 -20.66
C LYS A 255 -24.79 5.07 -20.14
N SER A 256 -26.06 5.47 -20.24
CA SER A 256 -27.20 4.61 -19.88
C SER A 256 -27.31 3.34 -20.73
N ILE A 257 -26.98 3.42 -22.02
CA ILE A 257 -26.95 2.25 -22.92
C ILE A 257 -25.76 1.36 -22.56
N GLU A 258 -24.59 1.95 -22.30
CA GLU A 258 -23.41 1.21 -21.82
C GLU A 258 -23.70 0.46 -20.51
N GLU A 259 -24.31 1.12 -19.53
CA GLU A 259 -24.71 0.50 -18.25
C GLU A 259 -25.70 -0.64 -18.45
N SER A 260 -26.66 -0.48 -19.35
CA SER A 260 -27.62 -1.53 -19.71
C SER A 260 -26.92 -2.75 -20.32
N ILE A 261 -25.96 -2.54 -21.22
CA ILE A 261 -25.14 -3.60 -21.81
C ILE A 261 -24.27 -4.29 -20.74
N LYS A 262 -23.62 -3.52 -19.85
CA LYS A 262 -22.84 -4.07 -18.73
C LYS A 262 -23.68 -4.95 -17.83
N ASN A 263 -24.93 -4.56 -17.56
CA ASN A 263 -25.85 -5.35 -16.77
C ASN A 263 -26.20 -6.68 -17.44
N ILE A 264 -26.41 -6.70 -18.76
CA ILE A 264 -26.63 -7.96 -19.51
C ILE A 264 -25.39 -8.87 -19.42
N VAL A 265 -24.19 -8.32 -19.63
CA VAL A 265 -22.93 -9.09 -19.54
C VAL A 265 -22.73 -9.65 -18.13
N TYR A 266 -22.99 -8.84 -17.10
CA TYR A 266 -22.92 -9.27 -15.70
C TYR A 266 -23.88 -10.44 -15.42
N LYS A 267 -25.11 -10.38 -15.96
CA LYS A 267 -26.11 -11.43 -15.83
C LYS A 267 -25.68 -12.77 -16.41
N ILE A 268 -25.02 -12.73 -17.57
CA ILE A 268 -24.58 -13.94 -18.29
C ILE A 268 -23.33 -14.56 -17.64
N ASN A 269 -22.49 -13.75 -17.03
CA ASN A 269 -21.32 -14.23 -16.29
C ASN A 269 -21.67 -14.85 -14.93
N ASN A 270 -22.82 -14.48 -14.33
CA ASN A 270 -23.21 -14.92 -12.98
C ASN A 270 -24.61 -15.57 -12.97
N PRO A 271 -24.87 -16.65 -13.74
CA PRO A 271 -26.21 -17.24 -13.85
C PRO A 271 -26.74 -17.79 -12.53
N ASP A 272 -25.85 -18.13 -11.59
CA ASP A 272 -26.23 -18.59 -10.25
C ASP A 272 -26.94 -17.50 -9.43
N LEU A 273 -26.94 -16.24 -9.87
CA LEU A 273 -27.69 -15.16 -9.25
C LEU A 273 -29.07 -14.92 -9.89
N GLN A 274 -29.42 -15.65 -10.96
CA GLN A 274 -30.77 -15.56 -11.54
C GLN A 274 -31.83 -16.14 -10.60
N GLU A 275 -31.51 -17.22 -9.90
CA GLU A 275 -32.35 -17.89 -8.91
C GLU A 275 -31.57 -18.09 -7.61
N ILE A 276 -32.07 -17.52 -6.52
CA ILE A 276 -31.46 -17.63 -5.20
C ILE A 276 -32.01 -18.88 -4.51
N LYS A 277 -31.15 -19.86 -4.24
CA LYS A 277 -31.49 -21.12 -3.57
C LYS A 277 -31.06 -21.11 -2.11
N GLU A 278 -29.92 -20.47 -1.83
CA GLU A 278 -29.30 -20.41 -0.53
C GLU A 278 -28.69 -19.02 -0.28
N VAL A 279 -28.75 -18.58 0.98
CA VAL A 279 -28.17 -17.31 1.46
C VAL A 279 -27.36 -17.62 2.71
N GLU A 280 -26.12 -17.15 2.76
CA GLU A 280 -25.26 -17.28 3.94
C GLU A 280 -24.82 -15.88 4.42
N ALA A 281 -24.95 -15.63 5.72
CA ALA A 281 -24.33 -14.52 6.40
C ALA A 281 -22.84 -14.84 6.62
N VAL A 282 -21.94 -13.93 6.22
CA VAL A 282 -20.49 -14.19 6.26
C VAL A 282 -19.86 -13.59 7.53
N THR A 283 -19.03 -14.36 8.23
CA THR A 283 -18.36 -14.00 9.52
C THR A 283 -16.87 -13.70 9.41
N LYS A 284 -16.33 -13.50 8.21
CA LYS A 284 -14.91 -13.12 8.09
C LYS A 284 -14.66 -11.78 8.79
N LEU A 285 -13.41 -11.55 9.17
CA LEU A 285 -12.95 -10.27 9.72
C LEU A 285 -13.49 -9.13 8.85
N VAL A 286 -14.29 -8.24 9.45
CA VAL A 286 -14.78 -7.03 8.81
C VAL A 286 -13.80 -5.92 9.16
N ASP A 287 -12.80 -5.72 8.31
CA ASP A 287 -11.80 -4.67 8.48
C ASP A 287 -12.25 -3.38 7.79
N PHE A 288 -12.23 -2.28 8.54
CA PHE A 288 -12.52 -0.94 8.05
C PHE A 288 -11.53 -0.53 6.94
N LYS A 289 -10.29 -1.04 6.97
CA LYS A 289 -9.20 -0.65 6.06
C LYS A 289 -9.40 -1.10 4.61
N GLU A 290 -10.16 -2.17 4.37
CA GLU A 290 -10.29 -2.73 3.01
C GLU A 290 -11.14 -1.81 2.09
N TYR A 291 -12.04 -0.98 2.66
CA TYR A 291 -12.99 -0.17 1.88
C TYR A 291 -13.37 1.21 2.47
N GLY A 292 -12.84 1.59 3.64
CA GLY A 292 -13.20 2.84 4.33
C GLY A 292 -14.57 2.84 5.00
N ILE A 293 -15.26 1.69 5.02
CA ILE A 293 -16.55 1.45 5.68
C ILE A 293 -16.59 0.01 6.25
N LEU A 294 -17.13 -0.17 7.46
CA LEU A 294 -17.38 -1.51 8.02
C LEU A 294 -18.69 -2.05 7.43
N ARG A 295 -18.66 -3.23 6.80
CA ARG A 295 -19.86 -3.84 6.20
C ARG A 295 -19.86 -5.36 6.35
N VAL A 296 -20.97 -5.93 6.81
CA VAL A 296 -21.17 -7.39 6.79
C VAL A 296 -21.40 -7.90 5.37
N LYS A 297 -20.78 -9.02 5.02
CA LYS A 297 -20.83 -9.61 3.68
C LYS A 297 -21.90 -10.70 3.61
N VAL A 298 -22.40 -10.98 2.41
CA VAL A 298 -23.39 -12.04 2.13
C VAL A 298 -22.90 -12.94 1.00
N LYS A 299 -23.16 -14.24 1.11
CA LYS A 299 -23.05 -15.16 -0.02
C LYS A 299 -24.41 -15.61 -0.50
N ILE A 300 -24.52 -15.76 -1.81
CA ILE A 300 -25.70 -16.28 -2.49
C ILE A 300 -25.26 -17.49 -3.29
N ASN A 301 -25.89 -18.64 -3.04
CA ASN A 301 -25.52 -19.92 -3.66
C ASN A 301 -24.00 -20.23 -3.57
N GLY A 302 -23.39 -19.92 -2.41
CA GLY A 302 -21.96 -20.12 -2.15
C GLY A 302 -21.02 -19.03 -2.68
N ILE A 303 -21.52 -18.03 -3.42
CA ILE A 303 -20.71 -16.95 -4.02
C ILE A 303 -20.87 -15.65 -3.22
N GLU A 304 -19.77 -15.02 -2.82
CA GLU A 304 -19.79 -13.70 -2.18
C GLU A 304 -20.24 -12.65 -3.19
N VAL A 305 -21.28 -11.87 -2.85
CA VAL A 305 -21.89 -10.90 -3.75
C VAL A 305 -22.05 -9.53 -3.10
N SER A 306 -21.95 -8.47 -3.91
CA SER A 306 -22.30 -7.14 -3.47
C SER A 306 -23.82 -6.92 -3.53
N ILE A 307 -24.34 -6.00 -2.71
CA ILE A 307 -25.76 -5.63 -2.75
C ILE A 307 -26.13 -4.97 -4.08
N GLU A 308 -25.21 -4.19 -4.65
CA GLU A 308 -25.39 -3.59 -5.98
C GLU A 308 -25.58 -4.66 -7.07
N ASP A 309 -24.86 -5.77 -6.95
CA ASP A 309 -25.00 -6.89 -7.88
C ASP A 309 -26.32 -7.63 -7.72
N LEU A 310 -26.80 -7.81 -6.49
CA LEU A 310 -28.14 -8.36 -6.24
C LEU A 310 -29.25 -7.48 -6.82
N ASN A 311 -29.12 -6.16 -6.67
CA ASN A 311 -30.05 -5.18 -7.22
C ASN A 311 -30.17 -5.30 -8.75
N LYS A 312 -29.09 -5.66 -9.47
CA LYS A 312 -29.13 -5.87 -10.94
C LYS A 312 -30.08 -7.00 -11.38
N TYR A 313 -30.40 -7.93 -10.48
CA TYR A 313 -31.37 -9.02 -10.72
C TYR A 313 -32.75 -8.74 -10.10
N GLY A 314 -32.95 -7.53 -9.54
CA GLY A 314 -34.19 -7.13 -8.89
C GLY A 314 -34.37 -7.69 -7.47
N TYR A 315 -33.30 -8.22 -6.87
CA TYR A 315 -33.30 -8.60 -5.46
C TYR A 315 -32.91 -7.42 -4.59
N SER A 316 -33.45 -7.39 -3.37
CA SER A 316 -33.02 -6.49 -2.29
C SER A 316 -32.62 -7.32 -1.07
N ALA A 317 -31.66 -6.82 -0.29
CA ALA A 317 -31.21 -7.46 0.93
C ALA A 317 -31.57 -6.62 2.16
N GLU A 318 -31.92 -7.30 3.25
CA GLU A 318 -32.07 -6.73 4.58
C GLU A 318 -31.22 -7.53 5.57
N PHE A 319 -30.30 -6.86 6.24
CA PHE A 319 -29.47 -7.38 7.31
C PHE A 319 -30.17 -7.05 8.62
N GLN A 320 -30.59 -8.07 9.37
CA GLN A 320 -31.35 -7.91 10.60
C GLN A 320 -30.50 -8.40 11.77
N SER A 321 -30.28 -7.56 12.78
CA SER A 321 -29.44 -7.80 13.94
C SER A 321 -30.25 -7.78 15.24
N ASP A 322 -29.83 -8.56 16.23
CA ASP A 322 -30.42 -8.56 17.58
C ASP A 322 -30.05 -7.32 18.41
N LYS A 323 -29.01 -6.59 18.00
CA LYS A 323 -28.54 -5.33 18.58
C LYS A 323 -28.46 -4.22 17.53
N SER A 324 -28.52 -2.98 17.99
CA SER A 324 -28.35 -1.79 17.13
C SER A 324 -26.89 -1.62 16.72
N VAL A 325 -26.46 -2.34 15.69
CA VAL A 325 -25.08 -2.33 15.16
C VAL A 325 -24.92 -1.51 13.87
N PHE A 326 -26.02 -1.18 13.20
CA PHE A 326 -26.04 -0.42 11.95
C PHE A 326 -26.30 1.07 12.21
N TYR A 327 -26.19 1.92 11.17
CA TYR A 327 -26.48 3.35 11.26
C TYR A 327 -27.97 3.66 11.50
N ASP A 328 -28.86 2.92 10.84
CA ASP A 328 -30.31 3.19 10.79
C ASP A 328 -31.13 2.14 11.58
N GLU A 329 -30.79 1.87 12.86
CA GLU A 329 -31.45 0.89 13.77
C GLU A 329 -30.85 -0.55 13.74
N SER A 330 -31.66 -1.57 14.04
CA SER A 330 -31.31 -3.01 14.05
C SER A 330 -31.42 -3.68 12.67
N ILE A 331 -31.78 -2.91 11.63
CA ILE A 331 -31.91 -3.38 10.25
C ILE A 331 -31.07 -2.50 9.32
N SER A 332 -30.39 -3.10 8.35
CA SER A 332 -29.63 -2.39 7.31
C SER A 332 -29.94 -2.94 5.92
N LYS A 333 -29.97 -2.07 4.90
CA LYS A 333 -30.17 -2.47 3.49
C LYS A 333 -28.88 -2.76 2.75
N ASN A 334 -27.75 -2.32 3.29
CA ASN A 334 -26.43 -2.43 2.68
C ASN A 334 -25.43 -3.19 3.58
N GLY A 335 -25.82 -3.53 4.81
CA GLY A 335 -24.98 -4.23 5.78
C GLY A 335 -23.95 -3.35 6.46
N GLU A 336 -24.01 -2.02 6.31
CA GLU A 336 -23.02 -1.10 6.90
C GLU A 336 -23.18 -0.97 8.41
N LEU A 337 -22.09 -1.27 9.11
CA LEU A 337 -21.97 -1.22 10.55
C LEU A 337 -21.52 0.18 11.02
N SER A 338 -22.07 0.63 12.14
CA SER A 338 -21.72 1.88 12.79
C SER A 338 -20.64 1.68 13.84
N LYS A 339 -19.45 2.26 13.62
CA LYS A 339 -18.31 2.18 14.57
C LYS A 339 -18.70 2.67 15.98
N SER A 340 -19.48 3.75 16.08
CA SER A 340 -19.92 4.28 17.38
C SER A 340 -20.87 3.32 18.10
N ASN A 341 -21.74 2.64 17.37
CA ASN A 341 -22.68 1.67 17.95
C ASN A 341 -21.96 0.39 18.40
N LEU A 342 -21.03 -0.12 17.58
CA LEU A 342 -20.18 -1.26 17.95
C LEU A 342 -19.37 -0.97 19.22
N MET A 343 -18.80 0.24 19.32
CA MET A 343 -18.03 0.68 20.50
C MET A 343 -18.88 0.73 21.78
N GLN A 344 -20.16 1.10 21.68
CA GLN A 344 -21.07 1.07 22.83
C GLN A 344 -21.39 -0.35 23.30
N ILE A 345 -21.45 -1.32 22.39
CA ILE A 345 -21.67 -2.73 22.72
C ILE A 345 -20.42 -3.30 23.37
N TYR A 346 -19.26 -3.11 22.73
CA TYR A 346 -17.96 -3.59 23.21
C TYR A 346 -17.64 -3.10 24.63
N ASN A 347 -17.86 -1.81 24.91
CA ASN A 347 -17.53 -1.24 26.23
C ASN A 347 -18.44 -1.71 27.37
N LYS A 348 -19.60 -2.32 27.09
CA LYS A 348 -20.50 -2.82 28.14
C LYS A 348 -20.01 -4.13 28.76
N ASP A 349 -19.35 -4.99 28.00
CA ASP A 349 -18.97 -6.33 28.46
C ASP A 349 -17.81 -6.93 27.65
N LYS A 350 -16.59 -6.45 27.91
CA LYS A 350 -15.36 -6.83 27.18
C LYS A 350 -14.97 -8.31 27.29
N ASN A 351 -15.64 -9.08 28.15
CA ASN A 351 -15.29 -10.47 28.47
C ASN A 351 -16.23 -11.49 27.81
N LYS A 352 -17.18 -11.06 26.97
CA LYS A 352 -18.12 -11.97 26.31
C LYS A 352 -17.56 -12.60 25.05
N ILE A 353 -17.97 -13.85 24.83
CA ILE A 353 -17.60 -14.67 23.67
C ILE A 353 -18.47 -14.32 22.45
N GLU A 354 -19.58 -13.58 22.63
CA GLU A 354 -20.55 -13.20 21.58
C GLU A 354 -21.08 -11.77 21.82
N ASP A 355 -20.93 -10.88 20.83
CA ASP A 355 -21.35 -9.49 20.94
C ASP A 355 -22.67 -9.17 20.26
N PHE A 356 -22.96 -9.70 19.09
CA PHE A 356 -24.28 -9.58 18.46
C PHE A 356 -24.51 -10.73 17.50
N SER A 357 -25.75 -10.91 17.07
CA SER A 357 -26.12 -11.89 16.05
C SER A 357 -26.91 -11.22 14.94
N TYR A 358 -26.75 -11.68 13.70
CA TYR A 358 -27.50 -11.17 12.57
C TYR A 358 -27.88 -12.27 11.58
N LYS A 359 -28.88 -11.97 10.75
CA LYS A 359 -29.27 -12.76 9.58
C LYS A 359 -29.47 -11.87 8.37
N VAL A 360 -29.45 -12.45 7.18
CA VAL A 360 -29.71 -11.75 5.91
C VAL A 360 -31.00 -12.29 5.29
N VAL A 361 -31.90 -11.37 4.96
CA VAL A 361 -33.18 -11.64 4.30
C VAL A 361 -33.11 -11.09 2.89
N ILE A 362 -33.31 -11.96 1.88
CA ILE A 362 -33.34 -11.55 0.49
C ILE A 362 -34.78 -11.51 -0.01
N THR A 363 -35.16 -10.39 -0.61
CA THR A 363 -36.50 -10.16 -1.15
C THR A 363 -36.46 -9.88 -2.65
N LYS A 364 -37.52 -10.24 -3.37
CA LYS A 364 -37.76 -9.87 -4.78
C LYS A 364 -39.21 -9.42 -4.90
N ASN A 365 -39.45 -8.26 -5.50
CA ASN A 365 -40.81 -7.69 -5.60
C ASN A 365 -41.56 -7.69 -4.25
N LYS A 366 -40.87 -7.35 -3.16
CA LYS A 366 -41.38 -7.33 -1.77
C LYS A 366 -41.75 -8.69 -1.16
N SER A 367 -41.47 -9.81 -1.83
CA SER A 367 -41.64 -11.16 -1.27
C SER A 367 -40.28 -11.70 -0.83
N ILE A 368 -40.23 -12.37 0.34
CA ILE A 368 -39.02 -13.06 0.80
C ILE A 368 -38.74 -14.24 -0.12
N VAL A 369 -37.53 -14.33 -0.63
CA VAL A 369 -37.06 -15.39 -1.53
C VAL A 369 -36.18 -16.38 -0.78
N ALA A 370 -35.34 -15.89 0.14
CA ALA A 370 -34.48 -16.72 0.98
C ALA A 370 -34.01 -15.95 2.22
N GLU A 371 -33.63 -16.68 3.26
CA GLU A 371 -33.07 -16.16 4.50
C GLU A 371 -31.83 -16.98 4.89
N SER A 372 -30.82 -16.33 5.45
CA SER A 372 -29.69 -17.04 6.06
C SER A 372 -30.04 -17.60 7.43
N SER A 373 -29.22 -18.54 7.90
CA SER A 373 -29.15 -18.84 9.34
C SER A 373 -28.73 -17.60 10.13
N ILE A 374 -29.03 -17.62 11.43
CA ILE A 374 -28.49 -16.63 12.38
C ILE A 374 -26.99 -16.89 12.54
N THR A 375 -26.25 -15.79 12.59
CA THR A 375 -24.80 -15.78 12.63
C THR A 375 -24.34 -14.89 13.78
N GLU A 376 -23.58 -15.47 14.70
CA GLU A 376 -22.97 -14.78 15.84
C GLU A 376 -21.68 -14.05 15.44
N VAL A 377 -21.46 -12.88 16.01
CA VAL A 377 -20.35 -11.98 15.69
C VAL A 377 -19.74 -11.39 16.96
N ASN A 378 -18.40 -11.37 16.99
CA ASN A 378 -17.61 -10.82 18.08
C ASN A 378 -17.01 -9.49 17.65
N ILE A 379 -17.17 -8.48 18.49
CA ILE A 379 -16.56 -7.16 18.35
C ILE A 379 -15.26 -7.20 19.11
N ILE A 380 -14.17 -6.98 18.38
CA ILE A 380 -12.84 -6.91 18.97
C ILE A 380 -12.30 -5.50 18.79
N ASP A 381 -11.48 -5.07 19.73
CA ASP A 381 -10.65 -3.89 19.52
C ASP A 381 -9.45 -4.28 18.66
N GLY A 382 -9.54 -4.01 17.36
CA GLY A 382 -8.50 -4.39 16.40
C GLY A 382 -7.15 -3.73 16.68
N GLU A 383 -7.11 -2.67 17.49
CA GLU A 383 -5.89 -1.99 17.91
C GLU A 383 -5.04 -2.81 18.88
N PHE A 384 -5.68 -3.58 19.75
CA PHE A 384 -5.01 -4.32 20.82
C PHE A 384 -5.24 -5.84 20.74
N THR A 385 -5.94 -6.30 19.71
CA THR A 385 -6.17 -7.73 19.48
C THR A 385 -5.11 -8.28 18.56
N ALA A 386 -4.38 -9.30 19.02
CA ALA A 386 -3.35 -9.96 18.24
C ALA A 386 -3.94 -10.82 17.11
N ILE A 387 -3.29 -10.79 15.95
CA ILE A 387 -3.36 -11.82 14.90
C ILE A 387 -2.41 -12.96 15.25
N ASP A 388 -1.19 -12.62 15.69
CA ASP A 388 -0.16 -13.57 16.10
C ASP A 388 0.69 -13.00 17.24
N ILE A 389 0.85 -13.77 18.31
CA ILE A 389 1.68 -13.40 19.47
C ILE A 389 3.12 -13.85 19.18
N LYS A 390 3.98 -12.88 18.88
CA LYS A 390 5.38 -13.09 18.50
C LYS A 390 6.25 -13.44 19.69
N GLY A 391 6.09 -12.73 20.80
CA GLY A 391 6.94 -12.90 21.97
C GLY A 391 6.29 -12.38 23.25
N TYR A 392 6.87 -12.75 24.37
CA TYR A 392 6.46 -12.30 25.69
C TYR A 392 7.68 -12.20 26.61
N CYS A 393 7.56 -11.42 27.69
CA CYS A 393 8.57 -11.23 28.71
C CYS A 393 7.96 -11.50 30.09
N LEU A 394 8.55 -12.43 30.83
CA LEU A 394 8.19 -12.73 32.22
C LEU A 394 9.30 -12.25 33.13
N LYS A 395 8.94 -11.52 34.19
CA LYS A 395 9.90 -11.06 35.20
C LYS A 395 9.51 -11.52 36.59
N LEU A 396 10.50 -11.83 37.43
CA LEU A 396 10.27 -12.12 38.84
C LEU A 396 9.81 -10.86 39.59
N VAL A 397 8.76 -11.01 40.41
CA VAL A 397 8.22 -9.98 41.30
C VAL A 397 8.92 -10.05 42.66
N ASP A 398 9.04 -8.90 43.35
CA ASP A 398 9.60 -8.76 44.71
C ASP A 398 11.11 -9.06 44.86
N LYS A 399 11.85 -9.13 43.74
CA LYS A 399 13.33 -9.08 43.74
C LYS A 399 13.79 -7.73 43.20
N SER A 400 14.79 -7.13 43.84
CA SER A 400 15.39 -5.87 43.35
C SER A 400 15.76 -6.00 41.86
N GLY A 401 15.14 -5.17 41.02
CA GLY A 401 15.39 -5.08 39.57
C GLY A 401 14.69 -6.12 38.66
N GLU A 402 13.82 -6.99 39.18
CA GLU A 402 12.89 -7.84 38.40
C GLU A 402 13.52 -8.58 37.18
N PRO A 403 14.32 -9.64 37.39
CA PRO A 403 15.05 -10.33 36.33
C PRO A 403 14.09 -11.11 35.42
N GLU A 404 14.42 -11.17 34.13
CA GLU A 404 13.64 -11.88 33.12
C GLU A 404 13.87 -13.39 33.21
N ILE A 405 12.78 -14.18 33.17
CA ILE A 405 12.83 -15.64 33.16
C ILE A 405 12.72 -16.17 31.73
N LYS A 406 13.83 -16.74 31.22
CA LYS A 406 13.90 -17.32 29.87
C LYS A 406 13.90 -18.84 29.86
N SER A 407 14.40 -19.49 30.91
CA SER A 407 14.45 -20.95 31.00
C SER A 407 13.09 -21.63 31.19
N GLY A 408 12.07 -20.88 31.63
CA GLY A 408 10.79 -21.42 32.08
C GLY A 408 10.84 -22.11 33.44
N LYS A 409 11.97 -22.04 34.17
CA LYS A 409 12.13 -22.64 35.49
C LYS A 409 11.92 -21.61 36.60
N VAL A 410 11.08 -21.97 37.57
CA VAL A 410 10.76 -21.16 38.75
C VAL A 410 10.76 -22.00 40.02
N LEU A 411 10.96 -21.36 41.17
CA LEU A 411 10.91 -22.03 42.47
C LEU A 411 9.55 -21.85 43.13
N VAL A 412 9.14 -22.81 43.94
CA VAL A 412 7.95 -22.69 44.79
C VAL A 412 8.01 -21.39 45.60
N GLY A 413 6.93 -20.61 45.53
CA GLY A 413 6.80 -19.30 46.19
C GLY A 413 7.21 -18.11 45.32
N GLU A 414 7.94 -18.30 44.21
CA GLU A 414 8.24 -17.22 43.27
C GLU A 414 6.96 -16.75 42.55
N VAL A 415 6.88 -15.44 42.34
CA VAL A 415 5.81 -14.80 41.56
C VAL A 415 6.45 -14.20 40.31
N LEU A 416 5.91 -14.52 39.14
CA LEU A 416 6.25 -13.86 37.89
C LEU A 416 5.18 -12.86 37.50
N LYS A 417 5.57 -11.79 36.82
CA LYS A 417 4.67 -10.85 36.16
C LYS A 417 4.92 -10.90 34.66
N LEU A 418 3.83 -10.99 33.90
CA LEU A 418 3.86 -10.78 32.46
C LEU A 418 4.05 -9.28 32.21
N ASN A 419 5.26 -8.91 31.82
CA ASN A 419 5.66 -7.51 31.67
C ASN A 419 5.52 -7.01 30.24
N ASN A 420 5.67 -7.88 29.25
CA ASN A 420 5.54 -7.52 27.84
C ASN A 420 4.94 -8.67 27.03
N VAL A 421 4.09 -8.36 26.05
CA VAL A 421 3.54 -9.27 25.05
C VAL A 421 3.53 -8.53 23.72
N ILE A 422 4.39 -8.99 22.82
CA ILE A 422 4.58 -8.38 21.50
C ILE A 422 3.85 -9.21 20.45
N CYS A 423 3.04 -8.55 19.63
CA CYS A 423 2.23 -9.19 18.59
C CYS A 423 2.10 -8.33 17.34
N ASP A 424 1.58 -8.92 16.26
CA ASP A 424 0.97 -8.15 15.19
C ASP A 424 -0.52 -8.06 15.45
N THR A 425 -1.13 -6.88 15.34
CA THR A 425 -2.52 -6.66 15.69
C THR A 425 -3.44 -6.70 14.47
N VAL A 426 -4.73 -6.88 14.71
CA VAL A 426 -5.76 -6.99 13.68
C VAL A 426 -5.84 -5.75 12.79
N ASN A 427 -5.61 -4.55 13.34
CA ASN A 427 -5.50 -3.32 12.56
C ASN A 427 -4.12 -3.15 11.87
N GLY A 428 -3.26 -4.16 11.86
CA GLY A 428 -2.00 -4.17 11.11
C GLY A 428 -0.82 -3.44 11.77
N ARG A 429 -0.85 -3.19 13.08
CA ARG A 429 0.39 -2.79 13.79
C ARG A 429 1.33 -3.98 13.86
N ILE A 430 2.62 -3.72 13.74
CA ILE A 430 3.64 -4.75 13.78
C ILE A 430 4.39 -4.62 15.11
N ASN A 431 4.57 -5.72 15.84
CA ASN A 431 5.23 -5.71 17.15
C ASN A 431 4.61 -4.76 18.18
N ALA A 432 3.30 -4.60 18.18
CA ALA A 432 2.60 -3.86 19.22
C ALA A 432 2.64 -4.64 20.54
N ASN A 433 2.83 -3.91 21.63
CA ASN A 433 2.70 -4.39 22.99
C ASN A 433 1.21 -4.36 23.39
N VAL A 434 0.67 -5.56 23.61
CA VAL A 434 -0.73 -5.76 23.98
C VAL A 434 -0.89 -6.30 25.39
N THR A 435 0.12 -6.11 26.25
CA THR A 435 0.19 -6.74 27.58
C THR A 435 -1.02 -6.43 28.45
N ASP A 436 -1.63 -5.25 28.35
CA ASP A 436 -2.85 -4.87 29.09
C ASP A 436 -4.12 -5.52 28.53
N TYR A 437 -4.06 -6.10 27.34
CA TYR A 437 -5.19 -6.63 26.59
C TYR A 437 -5.08 -8.13 26.33
N VAL A 438 -4.28 -8.83 27.14
CA VAL A 438 -4.19 -10.29 27.12
C VAL A 438 -4.78 -10.91 28.37
N THR A 439 -5.24 -12.16 28.24
CA THR A 439 -5.58 -13.02 29.37
C THR A 439 -4.59 -14.16 29.50
N LEU A 440 -4.43 -14.66 30.73
CA LEU A 440 -3.55 -15.77 31.06
C LEU A 440 -4.37 -16.93 31.61
N GLU A 441 -4.06 -18.15 31.16
CA GLU A 441 -4.65 -19.39 31.66
C GLU A 441 -3.57 -20.43 31.99
N SER A 442 -3.82 -21.25 33.00
CA SER A 442 -2.94 -22.35 33.41
C SER A 442 -3.66 -23.68 33.18
N SER A 443 -2.97 -24.63 32.56
CA SER A 443 -3.45 -26.02 32.43
C SER A 443 -3.50 -26.78 33.76
N ASN A 444 -2.81 -26.30 34.80
CA ASN A 444 -2.80 -26.93 36.12
C ASN A 444 -2.76 -25.89 37.24
N SER A 445 -3.93 -25.60 37.81
CA SER A 445 -4.09 -24.63 38.90
C SER A 445 -3.48 -25.06 40.24
N PHE A 446 -3.10 -26.33 40.41
CA PHE A 446 -2.42 -26.81 41.62
C PHE A 446 -0.92 -26.51 41.61
N VAL A 447 -0.32 -26.41 40.42
CA VAL A 447 1.11 -26.11 40.24
C VAL A 447 1.31 -24.60 40.15
N ILE A 448 0.46 -23.91 39.38
CA ILE A 448 0.53 -22.47 39.16
C ILE A 448 -0.86 -21.82 39.26
N SER A 449 -0.98 -20.76 40.07
CA SER A 449 -2.16 -19.88 40.08
C SER A 449 -1.90 -18.61 39.29
N ILE A 450 -2.93 -18.10 38.61
CA ILE A 450 -2.89 -16.86 37.84
C ILE A 450 -3.85 -15.85 38.46
N GLU A 451 -3.35 -14.63 38.68
CA GLU A 451 -4.15 -13.48 39.14
C GLU A 451 -3.82 -12.26 38.27
N GLY A 452 -4.72 -11.92 37.35
CA GLY A 452 -4.45 -10.93 36.31
C GLY A 452 -3.23 -11.33 35.47
N LYS A 453 -2.14 -10.57 35.61
CA LYS A 453 -0.86 -10.81 34.91
C LYS A 453 0.20 -11.47 35.77
N ASN A 454 -0.12 -11.76 37.03
CA ASN A 454 0.79 -12.39 37.97
C ASN A 454 0.60 -13.91 37.90
N ILE A 455 1.71 -14.63 37.87
CA ILE A 455 1.81 -16.08 37.80
C ILE A 455 2.55 -16.54 39.05
N LYS A 456 1.87 -17.20 39.98
CA LYS A 456 2.45 -17.64 41.25
C LYS A 456 2.71 -19.14 41.23
N ALA A 457 3.95 -19.52 41.53
CA ALA A 457 4.38 -20.90 41.65
C ALA A 457 3.98 -21.48 43.01
N LEU A 458 3.15 -22.52 43.03
CA LEU A 458 2.56 -23.08 44.25
C LEU A 458 3.21 -24.38 44.70
N CYS A 459 3.37 -25.33 43.77
CA CYS A 459 3.83 -26.68 44.05
C CYS A 459 4.77 -27.17 42.94
N PRO A 460 5.71 -28.08 43.22
CA PRO A 460 6.57 -28.65 42.19
C PRO A 460 5.77 -29.38 41.11
N GLY A 461 6.18 -29.25 39.86
CA GLY A 461 5.52 -29.85 38.71
C GLY A 461 5.59 -28.96 37.48
N GLU A 462 4.85 -29.33 36.43
CA GLU A 462 4.77 -28.55 35.20
C GLU A 462 3.36 -28.04 34.96
N ALA A 463 3.25 -26.83 34.41
CA ALA A 463 2.01 -26.31 33.86
C ALA A 463 2.28 -25.56 32.55
N ILE A 464 1.44 -25.81 31.56
CA ILE A 464 1.35 -24.99 30.35
C ILE A 464 0.57 -23.73 30.70
N ILE A 465 1.17 -22.58 30.43
CA ILE A 465 0.55 -21.26 30.47
C ILE A 465 0.15 -20.85 29.06
N THR A 466 -1.06 -20.35 28.90
CA THR A 466 -1.60 -19.84 27.64
C THR A 466 -1.83 -18.34 27.76
N ILE A 467 -1.16 -17.55 26.92
CA ILE A 467 -1.46 -16.13 26.69
C ILE A 467 -2.49 -16.06 25.58
N LYS A 468 -3.62 -15.38 25.79
CA LYS A 468 -4.66 -15.18 24.77
C LYS A 468 -4.89 -13.70 24.49
N SER A 469 -5.08 -13.36 23.22
CA SER A 469 -5.54 -12.05 22.76
C SER A 469 -6.46 -12.26 21.56
N GLY A 470 -7.77 -12.06 21.76
CA GLY A 470 -8.79 -12.47 20.79
C GLY A 470 -8.71 -13.96 20.47
N VAL A 471 -8.53 -14.30 19.18
CA VAL A 471 -8.37 -15.68 18.71
C VAL A 471 -6.92 -16.18 18.72
N ALA A 472 -5.94 -15.29 18.92
CA ALA A 472 -4.54 -15.64 18.97
C ALA A 472 -4.16 -16.19 20.35
N GLU A 473 -3.40 -17.28 20.37
CA GLU A 473 -2.87 -17.87 21.59
C GLU A 473 -1.38 -18.18 21.48
N LYS A 474 -0.65 -18.01 22.59
CA LYS A 474 0.74 -18.45 22.75
C LYS A 474 0.85 -19.33 23.98
N LYS A 475 1.41 -20.52 23.80
CA LYS A 475 1.59 -21.49 24.89
C LYS A 475 3.06 -21.65 25.23
N PHE A 476 3.36 -21.72 26.52
CA PHE A 476 4.68 -22.04 27.03
C PHE A 476 4.58 -22.85 28.32
N THR A 477 5.60 -23.64 28.61
CA THR A 477 5.65 -24.46 29.82
C THR A 477 6.44 -23.74 30.91
N LEU A 478 5.90 -23.72 32.13
CA LEU A 478 6.66 -23.42 33.33
C LEU A 478 6.86 -24.69 34.15
N THR A 479 8.11 -24.94 34.53
CA THR A 479 8.50 -26.01 35.44
C THR A 479 8.77 -25.40 36.81
N VAL A 480 7.93 -25.73 37.78
CA VAL A 480 8.08 -25.33 39.18
C VAL A 480 8.95 -26.36 39.90
N LEU A 481 10.04 -25.91 40.50
CA LEU A 481 10.96 -26.72 41.29
C LEU A 481 10.78 -26.44 42.79
N ASP A 482 11.10 -27.42 43.63
CA ASP A 482 11.17 -27.22 45.07
C ASP A 482 12.16 -26.11 45.44
N ASN A 483 11.78 -25.27 46.40
CA ASN A 483 12.65 -24.23 46.94
C ASN A 483 13.57 -24.80 48.04
N ASN A 484 14.57 -25.58 47.63
CA ASN A 484 15.57 -26.20 48.49
C ASN A 484 17.00 -25.70 48.14
N GLU A 485 18.01 -26.09 48.92
CA GLU A 485 19.39 -25.65 48.70
C GLU A 485 19.99 -26.09 47.35
N GLU A 486 19.47 -27.15 46.73
CA GLU A 486 19.93 -27.62 45.42
C GLU A 486 19.41 -26.72 44.29
N ASN A 487 18.13 -26.33 44.36
CA ASN A 487 17.45 -25.56 43.31
C ASN A 487 17.51 -24.05 43.53
N LYS A 488 17.83 -23.59 44.74
CA LYS A 488 17.93 -22.15 45.03
C LYS A 488 18.88 -21.48 44.03
N ARG A 489 18.46 -20.36 43.43
CA ARG A 489 19.25 -19.62 42.43
C ARG A 489 20.59 -19.21 43.04
N LYS A 490 21.68 -19.55 42.35
CA LYS A 490 23.08 -19.32 42.75
C LYS A 490 23.88 -18.93 41.51
N ILE A 491 24.98 -18.19 41.69
CA ILE A 491 25.88 -17.87 40.58
C ILE A 491 26.45 -19.16 39.98
N PHE A 492 26.27 -19.32 38.68
CA PHE A 492 26.76 -20.47 37.92
C PHE A 492 27.77 -20.07 36.84
N LYS A 493 27.58 -18.91 36.21
CA LYS A 493 28.44 -18.40 35.14
C LYS A 493 28.75 -16.93 35.34
N VAL A 494 30.00 -16.56 35.05
CA VAL A 494 30.47 -15.17 34.98
C VAL A 494 30.68 -14.79 33.51
N GLU A 495 30.17 -13.63 33.12
CA GLU A 495 30.33 -13.04 31.79
C GLU A 495 31.05 -11.69 31.94
N PRO A 496 32.40 -11.67 31.87
CA PRO A 496 33.15 -10.43 31.98
C PRO A 496 33.12 -9.64 30.68
N GLU A 497 33.22 -8.32 30.79
CA GLU A 497 33.40 -7.41 29.63
C GLU A 497 34.75 -7.64 28.93
N ILE A 498 35.77 -8.05 29.69
CA ILE A 498 37.13 -8.30 29.19
C ILE A 498 37.69 -9.60 29.79
N HIS A 499 38.40 -10.37 28.97
CA HIS A 499 38.97 -11.67 29.36
C HIS A 499 40.44 -11.60 29.80
N SER A 500 41.12 -10.50 29.48
CA SER A 500 42.49 -10.22 29.91
C SER A 500 42.75 -8.72 29.93
N ILE A 501 43.65 -8.27 30.79
CA ILE A 501 44.03 -6.85 30.89
C ILE A 501 45.54 -6.72 30.95
N LYS A 502 46.07 -5.79 30.18
CA LYS A 502 47.47 -5.37 30.29
C LYS A 502 47.53 -3.91 30.76
N LEU A 503 48.12 -3.66 31.92
CA LEU A 503 48.22 -2.36 32.58
C LEU A 503 49.68 -1.91 32.66
N ALA A 504 49.95 -0.62 32.58
CA ALA A 504 51.24 -0.07 33.01
C ALA A 504 51.30 0.00 34.54
N LYS A 505 52.50 0.13 35.13
CA LYS A 505 52.65 0.44 36.58
C LYS A 505 51.89 1.73 36.92
N GLY A 506 51.06 1.68 37.96
CA GLY A 506 50.18 2.79 38.37
C GLY A 506 48.93 3.02 37.50
N GLY A 507 48.72 2.18 36.49
CA GLY A 507 47.52 2.18 35.65
C GLY A 507 46.28 1.70 36.41
N SER A 508 45.12 2.23 36.02
CA SER A 508 43.83 1.90 36.62
C SER A 508 42.79 1.59 35.57
N LYS A 509 42.07 0.48 35.67
CA LYS A 509 40.98 0.17 34.73
C LYS A 509 39.77 -0.38 35.45
N THR A 510 38.59 0.13 35.09
CA THR A 510 37.30 -0.39 35.54
C THR A 510 36.63 -1.14 34.39
N PHE A 511 36.08 -2.31 34.66
CA PHE A 511 35.29 -3.10 33.72
C PHE A 511 34.11 -3.77 34.41
N LYS A 512 33.15 -4.22 33.61
CA LYS A 512 31.90 -4.83 34.09
C LYS A 512 31.96 -6.37 34.11
N LEU A 513 31.29 -6.94 35.09
CA LEU A 513 30.98 -8.36 35.24
C LEU A 513 29.46 -8.52 35.27
N LYS A 514 28.95 -9.49 34.50
CA LYS A 514 27.58 -9.99 34.62
C LYS A 514 27.60 -11.41 35.18
N PHE A 515 26.59 -11.74 35.96
CA PHE A 515 26.43 -13.06 36.55
C PHE A 515 25.15 -13.71 36.04
N LYS A 516 25.24 -15.01 35.74
CA LYS A 516 24.09 -15.84 35.41
C LYS A 516 23.89 -16.92 36.47
N ASP A 517 22.64 -17.22 36.75
CA ASP A 517 22.29 -18.37 37.59
C ASP A 517 22.40 -19.70 36.83
N GLN A 518 22.18 -20.82 37.52
CA GLN A 518 22.24 -22.17 36.95
C GLN A 518 21.19 -22.45 35.87
N TYR A 519 20.21 -21.57 35.71
CA TYR A 519 19.16 -21.67 34.70
C TYR A 519 19.43 -20.77 33.50
N GLY A 520 20.42 -19.87 33.59
CA GLY A 520 20.85 -18.96 32.53
C GLY A 520 20.34 -17.52 32.70
N GLU A 521 19.70 -17.23 33.83
CA GLU A 521 19.02 -15.96 34.08
C GLU A 521 19.99 -14.96 34.69
N ASP A 522 19.77 -13.67 34.45
CA ASP A 522 20.57 -12.62 35.09
C ASP A 522 20.45 -12.73 36.62
N PHE A 523 21.59 -12.75 37.30
CA PHE A 523 21.66 -12.98 38.74
C PHE A 523 22.25 -11.77 39.45
N LEU A 524 21.57 -11.35 40.52
CA LEU A 524 21.99 -10.21 41.32
C LEU A 524 23.11 -10.64 42.27
N ALA A 525 24.29 -10.07 42.07
CA ALA A 525 25.48 -10.31 42.87
C ALA A 525 25.33 -9.98 44.38
N ALA A 526 24.54 -8.95 44.72
CA ALA A 526 24.42 -8.46 46.09
C ALA A 526 22.97 -8.11 46.45
N GLU A 527 22.47 -8.67 47.55
CA GLU A 527 21.18 -8.31 48.13
C GLU A 527 21.43 -7.54 49.44
N ASN A 528 20.98 -6.28 49.53
CA ASN A 528 21.21 -5.39 50.68
C ASN A 528 22.70 -5.23 51.07
N GLY A 529 23.61 -5.26 50.09
CA GLY A 529 25.05 -5.05 50.33
C GLY A 529 25.80 -6.24 50.94
N ILE A 530 25.15 -7.41 51.10
CA ILE A 530 25.79 -8.63 51.60
C ILE A 530 26.00 -9.60 50.44
N TYR A 531 27.27 -9.91 50.17
CA TYR A 531 27.72 -10.91 49.20
C TYR A 531 27.44 -12.32 49.74
N LYS A 532 26.40 -12.99 49.25
CA LYS A 532 26.05 -14.34 49.73
C LYS A 532 26.53 -15.48 48.83
N ASP A 533 26.80 -15.23 47.54
CA ASP A 533 27.09 -16.30 46.57
C ASP A 533 28.46 -16.21 45.87
N PHE A 534 29.18 -15.09 45.97
CA PHE A 534 30.56 -14.95 45.47
C PHE A 534 31.35 -13.88 46.22
N TYR A 535 32.68 -13.89 46.07
CA TYR A 535 33.56 -12.81 46.49
C TYR A 535 34.76 -12.68 45.53
N ILE A 536 35.34 -11.49 45.50
CA ILE A 536 36.57 -11.17 44.77
C ILE A 536 37.55 -10.65 45.82
N LYS A 537 38.79 -11.13 45.80
CA LYS A 537 39.84 -10.61 46.69
C LYS A 537 40.15 -9.16 46.30
N ASP A 538 40.51 -8.35 47.28
CA ASP A 538 40.85 -6.93 47.15
C ASP A 538 42.26 -6.70 46.57
N PHE A 539 42.99 -7.76 46.20
CA PHE A 539 44.31 -7.69 45.59
C PHE A 539 44.58 -8.82 44.58
N ILE A 540 45.58 -8.60 43.73
CA ILE A 540 46.18 -9.58 42.81
C ILE A 540 47.66 -9.71 43.16
N GLN A 541 48.18 -10.94 43.16
CA GLN A 541 49.59 -11.22 43.38
C GLN A 541 50.23 -11.90 42.16
N ASP A 542 51.54 -11.71 41.99
CA ASP A 542 52.33 -12.48 41.02
C ASP A 542 52.62 -13.90 41.54
N ASN A 543 53.31 -14.70 40.73
CA ASN A 543 53.73 -16.06 41.09
C ASN A 543 54.75 -16.16 42.24
N ARG A 544 55.19 -15.03 42.81
CA ARG A 544 56.10 -14.92 43.95
C ARG A 544 55.44 -14.21 45.14
N ASP A 545 54.10 -14.16 45.15
CA ASP A 545 53.27 -13.51 46.17
C ASP A 545 53.46 -12.00 46.33
N ASN A 546 54.06 -11.32 45.33
CA ASN A 546 54.19 -9.86 45.35
C ASN A 546 52.86 -9.21 44.95
N SER A 547 52.47 -8.13 45.64
CA SER A 547 51.26 -7.37 45.30
C SER A 547 51.40 -6.66 43.94
N LEU A 548 50.56 -7.06 42.99
CA LEU A 548 50.55 -6.60 41.60
C LEU A 548 49.50 -5.50 41.39
N ALA A 549 48.33 -5.63 42.00
CA ALA A 549 47.23 -4.66 41.88
C ALA A 549 46.26 -4.74 43.07
N ASN A 550 45.59 -3.63 43.36
CA ASN A 550 44.44 -3.56 44.28
C ASN A 550 43.12 -3.59 43.50
N ILE A 551 42.07 -4.13 44.12
CA ILE A 551 40.76 -4.36 43.51
C ILE A 551 39.68 -3.68 44.35
N GLU A 552 38.85 -2.89 43.68
CA GLU A 552 37.63 -2.30 44.23
C GLU A 552 36.41 -2.82 43.46
N VAL A 553 35.43 -3.38 44.17
CA VAL A 553 34.20 -3.92 43.57
C VAL A 553 33.03 -3.00 43.89
N ILE A 554 32.35 -2.53 42.84
CA ILE A 554 31.23 -1.60 42.92
C ILE A 554 30.00 -2.28 42.29
N ASN A 555 28.97 -2.56 43.08
CA ASN A 555 27.75 -3.19 42.58
C ASN A 555 26.65 -2.15 42.36
N LYS A 556 25.99 -2.23 41.20
CA LYS A 556 24.83 -1.42 40.83
C LYS A 556 23.81 -2.35 40.21
N GLU A 557 22.79 -2.74 40.97
CA GLU A 557 21.79 -3.72 40.50
C GLU A 557 22.50 -5.00 39.99
N TYR A 558 22.13 -5.54 38.82
CA TYR A 558 22.75 -6.74 38.21
C TYR A 558 24.15 -6.52 37.63
N ASP A 559 24.65 -5.29 37.68
CA ASP A 559 25.94 -4.94 37.14
C ASP A 559 26.98 -4.83 38.26
N THR A 560 28.02 -5.66 38.18
CA THR A 560 29.17 -5.58 39.07
C THR A 560 30.33 -4.96 38.31
N TYR A 561 30.84 -3.84 38.80
CA TYR A 561 32.02 -3.17 38.26
C TYR A 561 33.23 -3.54 39.10
N VAL A 562 34.32 -3.91 38.44
CA VAL A 562 35.60 -4.19 39.07
C VAL A 562 36.60 -3.17 38.60
N LYS A 563 37.13 -2.39 39.54
CA LYS A 563 38.21 -1.45 39.31
C LYS A 563 39.51 -2.06 39.79
N ILE A 564 40.47 -2.17 38.88
CA ILE A 564 41.82 -2.68 39.14
C ILE A 564 42.79 -1.50 39.11
N GLN A 565 43.62 -1.40 40.13
CA GLN A 565 44.69 -0.41 40.23
C GLN A 565 46.03 -1.14 40.39
N SER A 566 46.88 -1.14 39.36
CA SER A 566 48.22 -1.73 39.46
C SER A 566 49.10 -0.94 40.43
N THR A 567 50.07 -1.63 41.03
CA THR A 567 51.08 -0.99 41.87
C THR A 567 52.11 -0.25 41.01
N ASP A 568 52.78 0.75 41.60
CA ASP A 568 53.80 1.54 40.90
C ASP A 568 55.18 0.86 40.86
N THR A 569 55.32 -0.30 41.52
CA THR A 569 56.62 -0.85 41.91
C THR A 569 57.03 -2.08 41.11
N ILE A 570 56.10 -2.97 40.76
CA ILE A 570 56.40 -4.31 40.25
C ILE A 570 55.68 -4.55 38.91
N ASP A 571 56.40 -5.11 37.95
CA ASP A 571 55.89 -5.67 36.71
C ASP A 571 55.80 -7.20 36.85
N GLY A 572 54.86 -7.80 36.14
CA GLY A 572 54.58 -9.22 36.26
C GLY A 572 53.20 -9.58 35.74
N SER A 573 52.75 -10.78 36.07
CA SER A 573 51.40 -11.24 35.71
C SER A 573 50.79 -12.05 36.84
N GLY A 574 49.46 -12.02 36.90
CA GLY A 574 48.66 -12.74 37.87
C GLY A 574 47.21 -12.78 37.42
N ASP A 575 46.39 -13.55 38.13
CA ASP A 575 44.98 -13.70 37.79
C ASP A 575 44.10 -13.01 38.83
N LEU A 576 43.11 -12.26 38.36
CA LEU A 576 41.97 -11.89 39.17
C LEU A 576 41.04 -13.11 39.28
N TYR A 577 40.93 -13.67 40.47
CA TYR A 577 40.05 -14.80 40.74
C TYR A 577 38.70 -14.34 41.30
N ILE A 578 37.63 -14.89 40.72
CA ILE A 578 36.27 -14.75 41.22
C ILE A 578 35.90 -16.07 41.88
N TYR A 579 35.55 -16.01 43.18
CA TYR A 579 35.26 -17.18 43.99
C TYR A 579 33.77 -17.28 44.28
N ASN A 580 33.20 -18.48 44.31
CA ASN A 580 31.87 -18.67 44.89
C ASN A 580 31.91 -18.61 46.43
N SER A 581 30.74 -18.66 47.07
CA SER A 581 30.60 -18.65 48.54
C SER A 581 31.29 -19.82 49.27
N ASN A 582 31.58 -20.92 48.57
CA ASN A 582 32.31 -22.07 49.10
C ASN A 582 33.84 -21.94 48.91
N GLY A 583 34.33 -20.84 48.33
CA GLY A 583 35.75 -20.58 48.11
C GLY A 583 36.34 -21.26 46.87
N ALA A 584 35.52 -21.85 45.99
CA ALA A 584 35.98 -22.37 44.71
C ALA A 584 36.05 -21.25 43.66
N VAL A 585 37.10 -21.25 42.84
CA VAL A 585 37.23 -20.33 41.71
C VAL A 585 36.20 -20.67 40.64
N ILE A 586 35.35 -19.72 40.28
CA ILE A 586 34.33 -19.85 39.23
C ILE A 586 34.74 -19.16 37.93
N TYR A 587 35.68 -18.19 37.99
CA TYR A 587 36.23 -17.53 36.82
C TYR A 587 37.57 -16.88 37.16
N SER A 588 38.46 -16.74 36.17
CA SER A 588 39.69 -15.96 36.30
C SER A 588 39.88 -15.02 35.11
N ILE A 589 40.44 -13.83 35.38
CA ILE A 589 40.81 -12.85 34.35
C ILE A 589 42.32 -12.64 34.46
N PHE A 590 43.03 -12.87 33.36
CA PHE A 590 44.48 -12.71 33.32
C PHE A 590 44.87 -11.23 33.31
N ILE A 591 45.73 -10.83 34.23
CA ILE A 591 46.22 -9.47 34.40
C ILE A 591 47.74 -9.45 34.23
N GLU A 592 48.23 -8.60 33.35
CA GLU A 592 49.65 -8.33 33.14
C GLU A 592 49.94 -6.87 33.50
N VAL A 593 50.95 -6.62 34.34
CA VAL A 593 51.47 -5.28 34.62
C VAL A 593 52.83 -5.14 33.96
N SER A 594 52.96 -4.19 33.05
CA SER A 594 54.18 -3.95 32.28
C SER A 594 55.05 -2.87 32.92
N GLU A 595 56.37 -3.06 32.79
CA GLU A 595 57.38 -2.04 33.09
C GLU A 595 57.36 -0.87 32.08
N LYS A 596 56.73 -1.07 30.91
CA LYS A 596 56.60 -0.02 29.90
C LYS A 596 55.49 0.95 30.31
N ILE A 597 55.89 2.07 30.89
CA ILE A 597 54.99 3.13 31.38
C ILE A 597 54.95 4.37 30.47
N LEU A 598 55.83 4.43 29.47
CA LEU A 598 55.94 5.59 28.59
C LEU A 598 54.85 5.55 27.52
N PHE A 599 54.21 6.70 27.33
CA PHE A 599 53.27 6.94 26.25
C PHE A 599 53.88 6.55 24.89
N HIS A 600 53.14 5.78 24.10
CA HIS A 600 53.51 5.43 22.73
C HIS A 600 52.38 5.76 21.73
N HIS A 601 51.15 5.38 22.05
CA HIS A 601 49.99 5.62 21.19
C HIS A 601 48.69 5.76 21.97
N ILE A 602 47.63 6.19 21.29
CA ILE A 602 46.26 6.29 21.84
C ILE A 602 45.31 5.38 21.09
N LYS A 603 44.19 5.01 21.73
CA LYS A 603 43.03 4.40 21.07
C LYS A 603 41.73 5.03 21.57
N LEU A 604 40.83 5.33 20.66
CA LEU A 604 39.47 5.77 20.90
C LEU A 604 38.55 4.55 20.97
N GLU A 605 38.06 4.24 22.15
CA GLU A 605 37.33 2.99 22.43
C GLU A 605 35.92 3.27 22.96
N SER A 606 34.96 2.40 22.62
CA SER A 606 33.58 2.50 23.12
C SER A 606 33.51 2.13 24.60
N GLU A 607 32.66 2.84 25.37
CA GLU A 607 32.39 2.49 26.78
C GLU A 607 31.50 1.24 26.92
N LYS A 608 30.77 0.86 25.87
CA LYS A 608 30.00 -0.40 25.82
C LYS A 608 30.61 -1.36 24.80
N TYR A 609 30.59 -2.66 25.11
CA TYR A 609 30.90 -3.74 24.16
C TYR A 609 29.72 -3.89 23.18
N GLU A 610 29.68 -3.05 22.16
CA GLU A 610 28.70 -3.15 21.07
C GLU A 610 29.42 -3.34 19.75
N ASN A 611 28.96 -4.34 18.98
CA ASN A 611 29.59 -4.74 17.72
C ASN A 611 29.41 -3.69 16.60
N ALA A 612 28.50 -2.73 16.77
CA ALA A 612 28.27 -1.65 15.82
C ALA A 612 27.97 -0.32 16.54
N LEU A 613 28.63 0.77 16.12
CA LEU A 613 28.41 2.13 16.61
C LEU A 613 27.32 2.78 15.76
N ILE A 614 26.05 2.64 16.14
CA ILE A 614 24.90 3.11 15.35
C ILE A 614 24.08 4.11 16.16
N LEU A 615 23.95 5.34 15.66
CA LEU A 615 22.95 6.29 16.15
C LEU A 615 21.76 6.30 15.20
N ASP A 616 20.62 5.81 15.67
CA ASP A 616 19.38 5.94 14.93
C ASP A 616 18.74 7.32 15.21
N ILE A 617 18.19 7.96 14.19
CA ILE A 617 17.36 9.16 14.32
C ILE A 617 16.08 8.81 15.10
N ASN A 618 15.65 7.55 15.04
CA ASN A 618 14.48 7.02 15.72
C ASN A 618 14.76 5.64 16.37
N PRO A 619 15.52 5.61 17.48
CA PRO A 619 15.93 4.37 18.14
C PRO A 619 14.76 3.60 18.78
N GLU A 620 13.69 4.30 19.14
CA GLU A 620 12.43 3.73 19.65
C GLU A 620 11.78 2.77 18.63
N SER A 621 11.94 3.06 17.33
CA SER A 621 11.39 2.25 16.25
C SER A 621 12.29 1.07 15.86
N ALA A 622 13.55 1.06 16.29
CA ALA A 622 14.55 0.06 15.96
C ALA A 622 14.53 -1.10 16.97
N ARG A 623 14.05 -2.28 16.55
CA ARG A 623 13.94 -3.51 17.37
C ARG A 623 15.18 -3.85 18.22
N ASP A 624 16.38 -3.54 17.71
CA ASP A 624 17.66 -4.04 18.26
C ASP A 624 18.67 -2.92 18.58
N ASN A 625 18.31 -1.63 18.48
CA ASN A 625 19.23 -0.52 18.73
C ASN A 625 18.54 0.70 19.37
N ASN A 626 18.33 0.65 20.69
CA ASN A 626 17.75 1.77 21.44
C ASN A 626 18.76 2.89 21.80
N GLN A 627 19.98 2.85 21.25
CA GLN A 627 21.04 3.77 21.65
C GLN A 627 20.74 5.21 21.23
N GLU A 628 20.39 6.04 22.21
CA GLU A 628 20.25 7.48 22.00
C GLU A 628 21.56 8.25 21.94
N GLU A 629 22.64 7.67 22.46
CA GLU A 629 23.94 8.30 22.67
C GLU A 629 25.06 7.27 22.57
N ILE A 630 26.15 7.64 21.90
CA ILE A 630 27.39 6.86 21.84
C ILE A 630 28.42 7.50 22.78
N LYS A 631 29.06 6.66 23.60
CA LYS A 631 30.10 7.07 24.57
C LYS A 631 31.44 6.44 24.22
N LEU A 632 32.45 7.27 24.02
CA LEU A 632 33.82 6.88 23.69
C LEU A 632 34.81 7.38 24.75
N LYS A 633 35.90 6.66 24.97
CA LYS A 633 37.03 7.05 25.83
C LYS A 633 38.31 7.06 25.02
N LEU A 634 39.13 8.09 25.22
CA LEU A 634 40.45 8.16 24.63
C LEU A 634 41.49 7.61 25.61
N ASN A 635 42.03 6.45 25.30
CA ASN A 635 42.90 5.69 26.19
C ASN A 635 44.35 5.77 25.71
N GLU A 636 45.29 5.95 26.63
CA GLU A 636 46.73 6.01 26.37
C GLU A 636 47.40 4.65 26.63
N TYR A 637 48.30 4.28 25.72
CA TYR A 637 48.94 2.97 25.68
C TYR A 637 50.44 3.08 25.51
N ALA A 638 51.16 2.17 26.17
CA ALA A 638 52.58 1.97 25.98
C ALA A 638 52.88 1.19 24.69
N GLU A 639 54.17 1.05 24.36
CA GLU A 639 54.64 0.38 23.13
C GLU A 639 54.13 -1.07 23.01
N ASP A 640 53.98 -1.78 24.13
CA ASP A 640 53.50 -3.16 24.19
C ASP A 640 51.97 -3.27 24.39
N ASN A 641 51.23 -2.19 24.12
CA ASN A 641 49.79 -2.06 24.34
C ASN A 641 49.33 -2.14 25.81
N SER A 642 50.22 -1.87 26.77
CA SER A 642 49.80 -1.70 28.18
C SER A 642 49.00 -0.44 28.36
N PHE A 643 47.82 -0.53 28.98
CA PHE A 643 46.97 0.60 29.29
C PHE A 643 47.61 1.45 30.40
N ILE A 644 47.87 2.73 30.12
CA ILE A 644 48.48 3.67 31.06
C ILE A 644 47.39 4.45 31.82
N GLY A 645 46.38 4.91 31.11
CA GLY A 645 45.35 5.80 31.63
C GLY A 645 44.33 6.22 30.56
N THR A 646 43.37 7.04 30.99
CA THR A 646 42.42 7.70 30.10
C THR A 646 42.82 9.17 30.01
N CYS A 647 42.84 9.72 28.80
CA CYS A 647 43.11 11.13 28.59
C CYS A 647 42.00 11.99 29.22
N GLU A 648 42.39 13.10 29.84
CA GLU A 648 41.46 14.05 30.48
C GLU A 648 41.59 15.44 29.84
N GLY A 649 40.57 16.28 30.00
CA GLY A 649 40.63 17.65 29.51
C GLY A 649 39.27 18.21 29.09
N THR A 650 39.32 19.16 28.14
CA THR A 650 38.14 19.83 27.59
C THR A 650 37.93 19.42 26.13
N GLU A 651 36.76 19.73 25.57
CA GLU A 651 36.44 19.47 24.14
C GLU A 651 37.50 20.03 23.18
N LYS A 652 38.16 21.14 23.56
CA LYS A 652 39.20 21.78 22.75
C LYS A 652 40.60 21.21 22.95
N GLU A 653 40.86 20.56 24.10
CA GLU A 653 42.17 20.06 24.48
C GLU A 653 42.02 18.83 25.40
N LEU A 654 42.14 17.64 24.82
CA LEU A 654 42.33 16.39 25.55
C LEU A 654 43.82 16.16 25.74
N LYS A 655 44.25 15.69 26.91
CA LYS A 655 45.67 15.55 27.24
C LYS A 655 45.97 14.17 27.80
N THR A 656 47.15 13.65 27.50
CA THR A 656 47.71 12.51 28.23
C THR A 656 47.82 12.84 29.71
N LYS A 657 47.88 11.82 30.57
CA LYS A 657 47.92 11.97 32.02
C LYS A 657 49.12 12.80 32.50
N ASP A 658 50.24 12.73 31.78
CA ASP A 658 51.45 13.53 32.02
C ASP A 658 51.39 14.95 31.42
N GLY A 659 50.35 15.26 30.64
CA GLY A 659 50.16 16.53 29.95
C GLY A 659 51.11 16.77 28.75
N ALA A 660 51.95 15.81 28.39
CA ALA A 660 52.99 15.99 27.35
C ALA A 660 52.40 16.02 25.93
N HIS A 661 51.30 15.31 25.70
CA HIS A 661 50.60 15.26 24.42
C HIS A 661 49.22 15.90 24.54
N ILE A 662 48.88 16.73 23.55
CA ILE A 662 47.59 17.42 23.47
C ILE A 662 46.91 17.02 22.18
N PHE A 663 45.68 16.54 22.29
CA PHE A 663 44.83 16.09 21.21
C PHE A 663 43.62 16.99 21.05
N ASN A 664 43.28 17.24 19.79
CA ASN A 664 42.05 17.93 19.42
C ASN A 664 41.04 16.90 18.94
N LEU A 665 39.82 17.00 19.48
CA LEU A 665 38.69 16.22 19.01
C LEU A 665 38.05 16.94 17.82
N LYS A 666 37.82 16.21 16.73
CA LYS A 666 37.10 16.73 15.56
C LYS A 666 36.04 15.73 15.12
N VAL A 667 34.83 16.23 14.93
CA VAL A 667 33.73 15.44 14.38
C VAL A 667 33.55 15.82 12.91
N ASN A 668 33.75 14.85 12.03
CA ASN A 668 33.68 15.02 10.59
C ASN A 668 32.41 14.34 10.04
N THR A 669 31.51 15.14 9.47
CA THR A 669 30.22 14.69 8.93
C THR A 669 30.26 14.35 7.43
N GLN A 670 31.47 14.21 6.85
CA GLN A 670 31.67 13.84 5.43
C GLN A 670 30.95 14.77 4.44
N GLY A 671 30.85 16.06 4.78
CA GLY A 671 30.19 17.08 3.95
C GLY A 671 28.65 17.13 4.07
N LYS A 672 28.04 16.29 4.93
CA LYS A 672 26.61 16.37 5.25
C LYS A 672 26.35 17.31 6.45
N THR A 673 25.24 18.03 6.44
CA THR A 673 24.81 18.86 7.59
C THR A 673 24.07 17.97 8.58
N ILE A 674 24.81 17.37 9.51
CA ILE A 674 24.25 16.50 10.55
C ILE A 674 24.35 17.23 11.89
N PRO A 675 23.25 17.74 12.46
CA PRO A 675 23.28 18.38 13.77
C PRO A 675 23.43 17.33 14.87
N TYR A 676 24.49 17.44 15.66
CA TYR A 676 24.82 16.59 16.80
C TYR A 676 25.09 17.44 18.04
N ILE A 677 24.97 16.82 19.21
CA ILE A 677 25.40 17.33 20.50
C ILE A 677 26.64 16.52 20.89
N LEU A 678 27.74 17.22 21.11
CA LEU A 678 28.97 16.65 21.61
C LEU A 678 29.16 17.12 23.05
N ASN A 679 29.40 16.18 23.95
CA ASN A 679 29.67 16.47 25.36
C ASN A 679 30.94 15.71 25.79
N LEU A 680 31.77 16.34 26.60
CA LEU A 680 32.93 15.71 27.21
C LEU A 680 32.84 15.89 28.72
N LYS A 681 32.72 14.79 29.45
CA LYS A 681 32.73 14.79 30.91
C LYS A 681 33.61 13.67 31.43
N GLU A 682 34.56 14.00 32.30
CA GLU A 682 35.44 13.03 32.97
C GLU A 682 36.15 12.08 31.98
N GLY A 683 36.64 12.62 30.85
CA GLY A 683 37.35 11.85 29.81
C GLY A 683 36.44 10.99 28.90
N VAL A 684 35.11 11.08 29.06
CA VAL A 684 34.12 10.39 28.23
C VAL A 684 33.54 11.33 27.18
N ILE A 685 33.75 10.99 25.91
CA ILE A 685 33.24 11.67 24.73
C ILE A 685 31.86 11.11 24.40
N SER A 686 30.84 11.93 24.61
CA SER A 686 29.42 11.64 24.41
C SER A 686 28.93 12.28 23.12
N ILE A 687 28.37 11.50 22.19
CA ILE A 687 27.78 11.98 20.93
C ILE A 687 26.32 11.56 20.85
N LYS A 688 25.43 12.54 20.70
CA LYS A 688 23.99 12.37 20.50
C LYS A 688 23.53 13.15 19.28
N LEU A 689 22.53 12.65 18.55
CA LEU A 689 21.90 13.37 17.45
C LEU A 689 20.97 14.47 17.98
N ASN A 690 21.03 15.67 17.38
CA ASN A 690 20.07 16.73 17.66
C ASN A 690 18.87 16.61 16.70
N ARG A 691 17.97 15.66 17.01
CA ARG A 691 16.90 15.17 16.13
C ARG A 691 16.05 16.28 15.50
N GLN A 692 15.74 17.34 16.25
CA GLN A 692 14.85 18.43 15.82
C GLN A 692 15.33 19.21 14.57
N TYR A 693 16.61 19.12 14.22
CA TYR A 693 17.21 19.86 13.09
C TYR A 693 17.66 18.96 11.94
N ILE A 694 17.45 17.65 12.03
CA ILE A 694 17.86 16.71 10.99
C ILE A 694 16.85 16.78 9.84
N SER A 695 17.31 17.14 8.64
CA SER A 695 16.52 17.07 7.41
C SER A 695 17.18 16.10 6.43
N ASN A 696 16.49 14.98 6.15
CA ASN A 696 16.81 14.01 5.10
C ASN A 696 18.22 13.43 5.23
N ILE A 697 18.35 12.38 6.04
CA ILE A 697 19.57 11.59 6.09
C ILE A 697 19.29 10.21 5.48
N GLU A 698 19.74 10.01 4.25
CA GLU A 698 20.11 8.66 3.81
C GLU A 698 21.25 8.16 4.70
N GLU A 699 21.28 6.85 4.97
CA GLU A 699 22.31 6.19 5.79
C GLU A 699 23.69 6.82 5.54
N CYS A 700 24.28 7.34 6.61
CA CYS A 700 25.50 8.11 6.52
C CYS A 700 26.39 7.86 7.73
N GLU A 701 27.57 8.47 7.72
CA GLU A 701 28.56 8.26 8.76
C GLU A 701 29.06 9.58 9.33
N ILE A 702 29.23 9.61 10.64
CA ILE A 702 30.01 10.61 11.35
C ILE A 702 31.33 9.97 11.77
N VAL A 703 32.44 10.64 11.51
CA VAL A 703 33.77 10.18 11.93
C VAL A 703 34.27 11.06 13.07
N VAL A 704 34.59 10.44 14.19
CA VAL A 704 35.20 11.07 15.36
C VAL A 704 36.70 10.89 15.24
N GLU A 705 37.42 11.98 14.96
CA GLU A 705 38.86 11.99 14.71
C GLU A 705 39.59 12.59 15.92
N ILE A 706 40.67 11.93 16.34
CA ILE A 706 41.61 12.45 17.35
C ILE A 706 42.87 12.92 16.66
N ILE A 707 43.19 14.20 16.78
CA ILE A 707 44.23 14.86 16.00
C ILE A 707 45.32 15.41 16.92
N GLU A 708 46.58 15.13 16.60
CA GLU A 708 47.74 15.73 17.25
C GLU A 708 48.60 16.43 16.19
N LYS A 709 48.87 17.74 16.37
CA LYS A 709 49.73 18.55 15.46
C LYS A 709 49.37 18.38 13.97
N GLY A 710 48.08 18.21 13.66
CA GLY A 710 47.56 18.05 12.29
C GLY A 710 47.54 16.61 11.76
N VAL A 711 47.99 15.62 12.54
CA VAL A 711 47.98 14.19 12.17
C VAL A 711 46.86 13.47 12.93
N ILE A 712 46.02 12.70 12.23
CA ILE A 712 45.01 11.83 12.85
C ILE A 712 45.74 10.68 13.53
N ARG A 713 45.55 10.56 14.86
CA ARG A 713 46.16 9.53 15.70
C ARG A 713 45.26 8.31 15.87
N ASP A 714 43.96 8.53 15.94
CA ASP A 714 42.94 7.48 15.88
C ASP A 714 41.58 8.06 15.46
N PHE A 715 40.64 7.20 15.05
CA PHE A 715 39.28 7.60 14.73
C PHE A 715 38.24 6.50 14.94
N LYS A 716 36.98 6.90 15.11
CA LYS A 716 35.82 5.98 15.12
C LYS A 716 34.73 6.46 14.18
N THR A 717 34.18 5.53 13.41
CA THR A 717 33.04 5.75 12.54
C THR A 717 31.75 5.39 13.28
N ILE A 718 30.80 6.30 13.26
CA ILE A 718 29.45 6.15 13.80
C ILE A 718 28.49 6.17 12.62
N THR A 719 27.72 5.10 12.43
CA THR A 719 26.69 5.02 11.40
C THR A 719 25.42 5.72 11.89
N ILE A 720 24.87 6.61 11.06
CA ILE A 720 23.59 7.27 11.27
C ILE A 720 22.53 6.59 10.42
N LYS A 721 21.44 6.20 11.05
CA LYS A 721 20.31 5.51 10.41
C LYS A 721 19.00 6.26 10.67
N ASP A 722 18.08 6.19 9.73
CA ASP A 722 16.68 6.61 9.94
C ASP A 722 15.78 5.36 9.86
N SER A 723 15.33 4.88 11.03
CA SER A 723 14.34 3.79 11.11
C SER A 723 12.89 4.29 11.21
N SER A 724 12.62 5.59 10.99
CA SER A 724 11.28 6.15 11.14
C SER A 724 10.29 5.60 10.11
N PRO A 725 9.04 5.34 10.51
CA PRO A 725 7.96 4.99 9.58
C PRO A 725 7.72 6.08 8.54
N LYS A 726 7.33 5.70 7.31
CA LYS A 726 7.06 6.63 6.21
C LYS A 726 5.59 6.61 5.83
N ILE A 727 4.99 7.78 5.62
CA ILE A 727 3.62 7.92 5.11
C ILE A 727 3.55 7.39 3.68
N ILE A 728 2.98 6.23 3.42
CA ILE A 728 2.83 5.69 2.06
C ILE A 728 1.55 6.15 1.37
N GLU A 729 0.50 6.44 2.13
CA GLU A 729 -0.76 6.92 1.59
C GLU A 729 -1.42 7.94 2.52
N SER A 730 -2.13 8.90 1.95
CA SER A 730 -2.99 9.82 2.69
C SER A 730 -4.23 10.16 1.87
N ASN A 731 -5.43 10.06 2.43
CA ASN A 731 -6.64 10.41 1.68
C ASN A 731 -7.01 11.88 1.90
N LEU A 732 -6.60 12.72 0.95
CA LEU A 732 -7.00 14.11 0.85
C LEU A 732 -8.29 14.22 0.02
N LYS A 733 -9.32 14.86 0.57
CA LYS A 733 -10.54 15.16 -0.18
C LYS A 733 -10.26 16.24 -1.22
N ASN A 734 -10.56 15.95 -2.49
CA ASN A 734 -10.45 16.92 -3.59
C ASN A 734 -11.75 17.72 -3.73
N GLY A 735 -11.62 19.00 -4.11
CA GLY A 735 -12.78 19.82 -4.47
C GLY A 735 -13.66 20.22 -3.29
N VAL A 736 -13.11 20.24 -2.07
CA VAL A 736 -13.82 20.79 -0.91
C VAL A 736 -14.06 22.28 -1.16
N GLU A 737 -15.32 22.71 -1.05
CA GLU A 737 -15.69 24.13 -1.07
C GLU A 737 -15.96 24.58 0.38
N GLY A 738 -15.26 25.64 0.82
CA GLY A 738 -15.39 26.20 2.15
C GLY A 738 -16.05 27.58 2.13
N ASN A 739 -17.01 27.81 3.02
CA ASN A 739 -17.72 29.09 3.16
C ASN A 739 -17.24 29.93 4.36
N SER A 740 -16.13 29.55 5.00
CA SER A 740 -15.59 30.19 6.21
C SER A 740 -14.09 30.47 6.10
N ALA A 741 -13.62 31.47 6.87
CA ALA A 741 -12.19 31.83 6.98
C ALA A 741 -11.35 30.78 7.74
N THR A 742 -12.00 29.75 8.29
CA THR A 742 -11.37 28.63 8.98
C THR A 742 -12.00 27.32 8.51
N ILE A 743 -11.19 26.28 8.30
CA ILE A 743 -11.67 24.94 7.94
C ILE A 743 -10.98 23.91 8.83
N PRO A 744 -11.74 23.03 9.51
CA PRO A 744 -11.16 22.00 10.37
C PRO A 744 -10.27 21.03 9.59
N ILE A 745 -9.12 20.66 10.15
CA ILE A 745 -8.18 19.71 9.53
C ILE A 745 -8.89 18.40 9.16
N HIS A 746 -9.69 17.86 10.09
CA HIS A 746 -10.41 16.59 9.93
C HIS A 746 -11.45 16.59 8.79
N SER A 747 -11.83 17.75 8.27
CA SER A 747 -12.74 17.86 7.12
C SER A 747 -12.04 17.57 5.79
N ILE A 748 -10.72 17.77 5.73
CA ILE A 748 -9.89 17.66 4.52
C ILE A 748 -9.08 16.36 4.51
N ILE A 749 -8.56 15.97 5.68
CA ILE A 749 -7.77 14.75 5.87
C ILE A 749 -8.27 14.01 7.11
N ASP A 750 -8.40 12.70 6.99
CA ASP A 750 -8.70 11.82 8.12
C ASP A 750 -7.42 11.16 8.60
N CYS A 751 -7.08 11.37 9.88
CA CYS A 751 -5.88 10.83 10.51
C CYS A 751 -5.85 9.30 10.49
N GLU A 752 -7.02 8.64 10.59
CA GLU A 752 -7.14 7.17 10.54
C GLU A 752 -6.82 6.60 9.14
N ASN A 753 -6.79 7.47 8.12
CA ASN A 753 -6.53 7.14 6.71
C ASN A 753 -5.12 7.55 6.24
N ILE A 754 -4.23 7.95 7.15
CA ILE A 754 -2.80 8.08 6.85
C ILE A 754 -2.16 6.71 7.03
N ILE A 755 -1.77 6.08 5.92
CA ILE A 755 -1.13 4.76 5.93
C ILE A 755 0.38 4.96 5.95
N ILE A 756 1.06 4.22 6.82
CA ILE A 756 2.52 4.20 6.92
C ILE A 756 3.07 2.81 6.56
N ASP A 757 4.30 2.72 6.07
CA ASP A 757 4.90 1.47 5.59
C ASP A 757 5.22 0.44 6.69
N LYS A 758 5.63 0.88 7.88
CA LYS A 758 5.93 0.04 9.04
C LYS A 758 5.64 0.78 10.34
N LEU A 759 4.56 0.45 11.04
CA LEU A 759 4.40 0.88 12.43
C LEU A 759 4.99 -0.21 13.34
N SER A 760 6.12 0.06 13.99
CA SER A 760 6.60 -0.71 15.14
C SER A 760 6.11 -0.07 16.44
N GLY A 761 5.57 -0.87 17.37
CA GLY A 761 5.14 -0.41 18.70
C GLY A 761 3.67 0.01 18.81
N ASP A 762 3.34 0.75 19.87
CA ASP A 762 1.95 0.96 20.36
C ASP A 762 1.24 2.20 19.81
N GLY A 763 1.92 3.00 18.99
CA GLY A 763 1.46 4.35 18.74
C GLY A 763 0.44 4.51 17.61
N ASN A 764 -0.41 5.52 17.73
CA ASN A 764 -1.38 5.91 16.69
C ASN A 764 -0.87 7.09 15.87
N VAL A 765 -1.15 7.07 14.56
CA VAL A 765 -0.91 8.26 13.72
C VAL A 765 -1.93 9.34 14.07
N LYS A 766 -1.43 10.50 14.49
CA LYS A 766 -2.22 11.66 14.91
C LYS A 766 -1.79 12.91 14.15
N ILE A 767 -2.65 13.92 14.19
CA ILE A 767 -2.36 15.26 13.68
C ILE A 767 -2.56 16.28 14.82
N SER A 768 -1.52 17.03 15.14
CA SER A 768 -1.56 18.07 16.18
C SER A 768 -2.40 19.27 15.74
N LYS A 769 -2.66 20.19 16.67
CA LYS A 769 -3.38 21.45 16.38
C LYS A 769 -2.62 22.36 15.41
N GLU A 770 -1.33 22.16 15.26
CA GLU A 770 -0.40 22.88 14.39
C GLU A 770 -0.19 22.14 13.05
N GLY A 771 -0.89 21.02 12.82
CA GLY A 771 -0.79 20.24 11.59
C GLY A 771 0.42 19.31 11.54
N ILE A 772 1.07 19.04 12.67
CA ILE A 772 2.16 18.06 12.77
C ILE A 772 1.56 16.67 12.72
N ILE A 773 2.05 15.81 11.81
CA ILE A 773 1.67 14.40 11.72
C ILE A 773 2.70 13.61 12.51
N TYR A 774 2.25 12.84 13.51
CA TYR A 774 3.13 12.10 14.41
C TYR A 774 2.55 10.75 14.81
N ILE A 775 3.37 9.86 15.34
CA ILE A 775 2.94 8.67 16.07
C ILE A 775 3.04 9.00 17.55
N GLU A 776 1.92 8.92 18.25
CA GLU A 776 1.87 9.07 19.71
C GLU A 776 2.49 7.84 20.38
N THR A 777 3.59 7.99 21.11
CA THR A 777 4.30 6.85 21.72
C THR A 777 3.87 6.55 23.16
N ASN A 778 3.11 7.44 23.79
CA ASN A 778 2.73 7.35 25.20
C ASN A 778 1.21 7.29 25.39
N ILE A 779 0.70 6.17 25.92
CA ILE A 779 -0.74 5.97 26.17
C ILE A 779 -1.11 6.65 27.48
N GLY A 780 -1.60 7.90 27.42
CA GLY A 780 -2.13 8.58 28.62
C GLY A 780 -2.14 10.11 28.62
N HIS A 781 -1.59 10.77 27.61
CA HIS A 781 -1.60 12.24 27.51
C HIS A 781 -2.74 12.79 26.62
N ASP A 782 -3.06 14.07 26.79
CA ASP A 782 -4.13 14.78 26.08
C ASP A 782 -4.03 14.58 24.56
N TYR A 783 -5.13 14.12 23.96
CA TYR A 783 -5.30 13.57 22.60
C TYR A 783 -4.73 14.36 21.40
N TYR A 784 -4.24 15.59 21.60
CA TYR A 784 -3.85 16.53 20.54
C TYR A 784 -2.47 17.19 20.71
N ASN A 785 -1.76 16.95 21.82
CA ASN A 785 -0.50 17.64 22.09
C ASN A 785 0.68 16.80 21.59
N TYR A 786 1.31 17.27 20.52
CA TYR A 786 2.56 16.70 20.04
C TYR A 786 3.69 17.00 21.03
N ASN A 787 4.35 15.96 21.54
CA ASN A 787 5.56 16.08 22.36
C ASN A 787 6.79 15.73 21.52
N PRO A 788 7.61 16.70 21.10
CA PRO A 788 8.79 16.44 20.26
C PRO A 788 9.89 15.60 20.95
N GLU A 789 9.81 15.40 22.27
CA GLU A 789 10.74 14.55 23.01
C GLU A 789 10.33 13.07 23.01
N GLU A 790 9.03 12.77 22.84
CA GLU A 790 8.47 11.42 22.96
C GLU A 790 7.85 10.90 21.65
N ASP A 791 7.15 11.74 20.89
CA ASP A 791 6.38 11.34 19.71
C ASP A 791 7.25 11.21 18.45
N ILE A 792 6.87 10.29 17.55
CA ILE A 792 7.59 10.10 16.29
C ILE A 792 7.03 11.06 15.24
N TYR A 793 7.83 12.05 14.81
CA TYR A 793 7.47 12.97 13.74
C TYR A 793 7.44 12.29 12.36
N LEU A 794 6.27 12.25 11.72
CA LEU A 794 6.07 11.64 10.40
C LEU A 794 5.99 12.66 9.26
N GLY A 795 5.77 13.93 9.58
CA GLY A 795 5.60 15.00 8.62
C GLY A 795 4.65 16.07 9.10
N ARG A 796 4.18 16.92 8.19
CA ARG A 796 3.23 17.98 8.51
C ARG A 796 2.31 18.28 7.34
N LEU A 797 1.17 18.86 7.66
CA LEU A 797 0.31 19.50 6.69
C LEU A 797 0.93 20.82 6.27
N VAL A 798 0.85 21.13 4.98
CA VAL A 798 1.27 22.40 4.41
C VAL A 798 0.17 22.95 3.50
N ALA A 799 0.05 24.27 3.46
CA ALA A 799 -0.92 24.96 2.62
C ALA A 799 -0.28 26.15 1.92
N PHE A 800 -0.55 26.29 0.62
CA PHE A 800 0.00 27.35 -0.21
C PHE A 800 -1.11 28.02 -1.03
N LYS A 801 -1.09 29.36 -1.08
CA LYS A 801 -1.92 30.13 -2.01
C LYS A 801 -1.59 29.68 -3.44
N LYS A 802 -2.62 29.40 -4.23
CA LYS A 802 -2.48 29.18 -5.67
C LYS A 802 -2.92 30.42 -6.43
N GLU A 803 -4.19 30.84 -6.28
CA GLU A 803 -4.81 31.94 -7.02
C GLU A 803 -5.90 32.64 -6.16
N GLY A 804 -6.21 33.91 -6.40
CA GLY A 804 -7.30 34.66 -5.75
C GLY A 804 -6.90 35.60 -4.59
N ASN A 805 -7.90 36.16 -3.90
CA ASN A 805 -7.80 37.19 -2.85
C ASN A 805 -7.50 36.58 -1.46
N ILE A 806 -6.37 35.90 -1.31
CA ILE A 806 -5.91 35.32 -0.03
C ILE A 806 -4.50 35.84 0.25
N GLU A 807 -4.25 36.44 1.41
CA GLU A 807 -2.93 36.99 1.76
C GLU A 807 -1.95 35.87 2.18
N PHE A 808 -2.38 34.99 3.09
CA PHE A 808 -1.65 33.77 3.48
C PHE A 808 -2.57 32.70 4.09
N VAL A 809 -2.01 31.50 4.27
CA VAL A 809 -2.67 30.36 4.94
C VAL A 809 -1.79 29.84 6.06
N ASN A 810 -2.36 29.58 7.23
CA ASN A 810 -1.65 28.98 8.37
C ASN A 810 -2.50 27.86 9.00
N ILE A 811 -1.84 26.91 9.68
CA ILE A 811 -2.48 25.81 10.40
C ILE A 811 -2.28 26.06 11.90
N SER A 812 -3.37 26.25 12.62
CA SER A 812 -3.33 26.43 14.07
C SER A 812 -4.69 26.09 14.69
N GLN A 813 -4.67 25.71 15.96
CA GLN A 813 -5.88 25.36 16.72
C GLN A 813 -6.73 24.27 16.04
N GLY A 814 -6.12 23.36 15.28
CA GLY A 814 -6.81 22.28 14.57
C GLY A 814 -7.51 22.70 13.28
N ASN A 815 -7.25 23.91 12.77
CA ASN A 815 -7.87 24.46 11.58
C ASN A 815 -6.83 24.97 10.57
N PHE A 816 -7.18 24.91 9.29
CA PHE A 816 -6.60 25.77 8.26
C PHE A 816 -7.25 27.15 8.38
N ASN A 817 -6.45 28.19 8.59
CA ASN A 817 -6.87 29.57 8.76
C ASN A 817 -6.44 30.39 7.55
N PHE A 818 -7.37 31.14 6.97
CA PHE A 818 -7.17 31.90 5.73
C PHE A 818 -7.29 33.40 6.02
N LYS A 819 -6.27 34.19 5.64
CA LYS A 819 -6.33 35.64 5.77
C LYS A 819 -6.85 36.29 4.47
N PRO A 820 -7.95 37.06 4.52
CA PRO A 820 -8.48 37.78 3.35
C PRO A 820 -7.52 38.85 2.83
N GLU A 821 -7.57 39.08 1.52
CA GLU A 821 -6.99 40.26 0.88
C GLU A 821 -8.11 41.30 0.70
N ASN A 822 -7.98 42.48 1.33
CA ASN A 822 -8.99 43.56 1.30
C ASN A 822 -10.39 43.21 1.85
N GLY A 823 -10.49 42.22 2.75
CA GLY A 823 -11.75 41.85 3.42
C GLY A 823 -12.61 40.82 2.67
N GLU A 824 -12.22 40.40 1.47
CA GLU A 824 -12.86 39.31 0.72
C GLU A 824 -11.98 38.04 0.74
N ILE A 825 -12.60 36.86 0.88
CA ILE A 825 -11.91 35.57 0.75
C ILE A 825 -12.52 34.83 -0.45
N ASN A 826 -11.87 34.96 -1.61
CA ASN A 826 -12.21 34.19 -2.80
C ASN A 826 -10.92 33.71 -3.49
N GLY A 827 -10.63 32.41 -3.43
CA GLY A 827 -9.41 31.88 -3.99
C GLY A 827 -9.26 30.37 -3.89
N ILE A 828 -8.17 29.88 -4.49
CA ILE A 828 -7.78 28.47 -4.51
C ILE A 828 -6.49 28.31 -3.70
N VAL A 829 -6.53 27.38 -2.75
CA VAL A 829 -5.40 26.96 -1.92
C VAL A 829 -5.01 25.54 -2.30
N THR A 830 -3.72 25.27 -2.36
CA THR A 830 -3.18 23.90 -2.44
C THR A 830 -2.85 23.42 -1.04
N ILE A 831 -3.47 22.33 -0.60
CA ILE A 831 -3.15 21.66 0.66
C ILE A 831 -2.36 20.40 0.32
N GLY A 832 -1.31 20.12 1.08
CA GLY A 832 -0.50 18.93 0.87
C GLY A 832 -0.02 18.29 2.16
N VAL A 833 0.26 17.00 2.07
CA VAL A 833 0.97 16.24 3.11
C VAL A 833 2.45 16.27 2.76
N LEU A 834 3.24 16.93 3.59
CA LEU A 834 4.70 16.95 3.50
C LEU A 834 5.23 15.88 4.45
N ARG A 835 5.88 14.84 3.93
CA ARG A 835 6.50 13.82 4.80
C ARG A 835 7.65 14.42 5.59
N CYS A 836 8.01 13.76 6.67
CA CYS A 836 9.22 14.05 7.40
C CYS A 836 10.38 14.07 6.39
N HIS A 837 11.23 15.08 6.55
CA HIS A 837 12.43 15.29 5.75
C HIS A 837 12.24 15.61 4.25
N GLU A 838 11.06 15.44 3.65
CA GLU A 838 10.80 15.84 2.26
C GLU A 838 10.67 17.36 2.09
N SER A 839 11.06 17.88 0.92
CA SER A 839 10.95 19.31 0.57
C SER A 839 9.71 19.63 -0.27
N THR A 840 9.03 18.63 -0.81
CA THR A 840 7.83 18.79 -1.65
C THR A 840 6.71 17.89 -1.16
N PRO A 841 5.44 18.34 -1.14
CA PRO A 841 4.35 17.51 -0.66
C PRO A 841 4.15 16.26 -1.52
N PHE A 842 4.13 15.10 -0.87
CA PHE A 842 3.91 13.78 -1.44
C PHE A 842 2.53 13.67 -2.12
N LYS A 843 1.49 14.20 -1.47
CA LYS A 843 0.12 14.25 -2.00
C LYS A 843 -0.48 15.63 -1.78
N ARG A 844 -1.33 16.06 -2.71
CA ARG A 844 -1.92 17.41 -2.75
C ARG A 844 -3.38 17.36 -3.14
N CYS A 845 -4.17 18.28 -2.61
CA CYS A 845 -5.51 18.59 -3.08
C CYS A 845 -5.68 20.10 -3.29
N PHE A 846 -6.68 20.46 -4.09
CA PHE A 846 -7.09 21.84 -4.27
C PHE A 846 -8.37 22.11 -3.49
N LEU A 847 -8.33 23.19 -2.72
CA LEU A 847 -9.43 23.69 -1.90
C LEU A 847 -9.87 25.05 -2.46
N LYS A 848 -11.16 25.19 -2.75
CA LYS A 848 -11.75 26.47 -3.17
C LYS A 848 -12.46 27.10 -1.99
N ILE A 849 -12.19 28.37 -1.73
CA ILE A 849 -12.74 29.08 -0.58
C ILE A 849 -13.49 30.30 -1.08
N VAL A 850 -14.74 30.43 -0.63
CA VAL A 850 -15.63 31.53 -0.99
C VAL A 850 -16.35 32.01 0.28
N VAL A 851 -15.86 33.09 0.89
CA VAL A 851 -16.56 33.77 1.99
C VAL A 851 -17.19 35.03 1.42
N THR A 852 -18.52 35.07 1.42
CA THR A 852 -19.29 36.29 1.09
C THR A 852 -19.52 37.07 2.38
N SER A 853 -19.25 38.38 2.34
CA SER A 853 -19.41 39.31 3.45
C SER A 853 -20.83 39.37 4.00
#